data_AF-A0A9N9DSJ7-F1
#
_entry.id   AF-A0A9N9DSJ7-F1
#
_cell.length_a   1.000
_cell.length_b   1.000
_cell.length_c   1.000
_cell.angle_alpha   90.00
_cell.angle_beta   90.00
_cell.angle_gamma   90.00
#
_symmetry.space_group_name_H-M   'P 1'
#
loop_
_entity.id
_entity.type
_entity.pdbx_description
1 polymer ?
#
loop_
_entity_poly.entity_id
_entity_poly.type
_entity_poly.pdbx_seq_one_letter_code
_entity_poly.pdbx_strand_id
1 'polypeptide(L)'
;YWQKALDCYSIANAIKIAAREAKERLNVSLKVSVILPTNINGKARIDSANYVIKKREVFEQLGICTQLIKVSPQYSELQIKELLKGLSSDPSNTGIILQLPFPSSFSVNKIDILNTIPIYKDIDGLTTGSMGNLFDLEKGLKPATPLGICSIFDYYNISTEGKHIVIMGKGQLVGKPLACMLMGHPYNATVTICDIYTENIKKIAKSADTLIVAIGKPLHVNEDLVKPDAVVIDAGINRTPAGFANGNAKIVGDVDHSVHEKCKYYTPVPGGVGLLTVASLAFNTVNASILQRGLPSLNLSQIIREKYSVKAVEKNSISINKAIEKKKLNLLLFSSAYNGMTQRIEHGLLRLGHVVTFQIADSDEAMCFAFAQHKPDLIICPTLMKAIPEDIYTKVKCLIVHPGIKGDRGPSSLDWAILNSKDEWGVTILEADKEMDSGAIWASENFLVPKVIAKTHLYNSQVINTASKLVLECVKKFQLNNFKPESLNYANPSVKGRLHETIKQTHSHRQINWEMDTTEIILRKIRAADSQPGVKAEIELDNQKITRFLYGGHYEGAINKDLIACPGKVLARRDEAICIAAKDGAFWISQLRSPKTKLNPYPFKLPATTQLGKLSENISAINLEQVLIAPTLATFQEISLELFDSYGVLNFNFYNGAMSTSQCERLLKAIKECKNLPVKGLILAGSANNWSNGINLNVIQNAADPSLEGWKNIKAINEVVKEIIGLSNIITISAIQANAGAGGVYLGLATDFSFVRPGVVLNPHYKNMGLYGSELHTYTVPRRVGMLALDKLKDNARPLLAVEAIEIGLFDDLMEQKQKINYQNTTKAEGDFLDDVKKFMETFVNDPIRVSKFIENKQTARMQDDIVRKLDEHEKHELEEMHKDIFENRHNFHEKRWAKNNPYKFTMNSLRKEFPIFQKQKKLIYLDSAATSLKPKTVIKAINDYNQNYSINSHSESSVPLFKAVVFLPSTTYALNILALSLKVHLQAGDRICLAYLEHSANLHPWQDLAQEKGVIIDYLPLNKEVTIDIDKLNNILIKKPKYNSLGVINPITEITKKIKEINPKCLVIIDACQSIIHVPIEVENGKKIGPAEKSAELNLPLSQKFEVGTLPLAEIFGLKAAFEFLDNFASQEIYKYENDLRNYALQKLKTIKNILIGTNSALRTSLGVYNNRKDIDK
;
A
#
# COMPACT_ATOMS: atom_id res chain seq x y z
N TYR A 1 -16.94 -4.16 3.28
CA TYR A 1 -17.39 -2.84 3.76
C TYR A 1 -16.66 -1.74 2.98
N TRP A 2 -17.40 -0.80 2.37
CA TRP A 2 -16.98 0.43 1.65
C TRP A 2 -16.56 0.33 0.16
N GLN A 3 -17.52 0.05 -0.73
CA GLN A 3 -17.59 0.66 -2.07
C GLN A 3 -19.02 1.16 -2.28
N LYS A 4 -19.20 2.44 -2.66
CA LYS A 4 -20.50 2.98 -3.09
C LYS A 4 -20.90 2.41 -4.47
N ALA A 5 -19.92 2.01 -5.29
CA ALA A 5 -20.17 1.32 -6.54
C ALA A 5 -20.74 -0.08 -6.31
N LEU A 6 -21.82 -0.41 -6.99
CA LEU A 6 -22.46 -1.73 -6.96
C LEU A 6 -21.74 -2.66 -7.95
N ASP A 7 -21.22 -3.76 -7.44
CA ASP A 7 -20.49 -4.78 -8.18
C ASP A 7 -21.45 -5.64 -9.03
N CYS A 8 -21.74 -5.12 -10.22
CA CYS A 8 -22.58 -5.81 -11.19
C CYS A 8 -21.88 -7.02 -11.83
N TYR A 9 -20.56 -7.17 -11.69
CA TYR A 9 -19.84 -8.34 -12.20
C TYR A 9 -20.17 -9.58 -11.36
N SER A 10 -20.10 -9.46 -10.02
CA SER A 10 -20.48 -10.53 -9.10
C SER A 10 -21.93 -10.95 -9.27
N ILE A 11 -22.85 -9.97 -9.45
CA ILE A 11 -24.26 -10.25 -9.72
C ILE A 11 -24.42 -11.00 -11.06
N ALA A 12 -23.77 -10.53 -12.12
CA ALA A 12 -23.82 -11.20 -13.43
C ALA A 12 -23.30 -12.65 -13.35
N ASN A 13 -22.24 -12.90 -12.58
CA ASN A 13 -21.74 -14.25 -12.34
C ASN A 13 -22.76 -15.11 -11.58
N ALA A 14 -23.41 -14.60 -10.53
CA ALA A 14 -24.46 -15.32 -9.82
C ALA A 14 -25.62 -15.72 -10.76
N ILE A 15 -26.08 -14.82 -11.62
CA ILE A 15 -27.12 -15.10 -12.63
C ILE A 15 -26.65 -16.20 -13.61
N LYS A 16 -25.41 -16.11 -14.10
CA LYS A 16 -24.83 -17.13 -15.00
C LYS A 16 -24.71 -18.50 -14.34
N ILE A 17 -24.30 -18.57 -13.07
CA ILE A 17 -24.22 -19.82 -12.32
C ILE A 17 -25.62 -20.41 -12.15
N ALA A 18 -26.61 -19.61 -11.75
CA ALA A 18 -28.00 -20.05 -11.65
C ALA A 18 -28.52 -20.62 -12.99
N ALA A 19 -28.20 -19.95 -14.11
CA ALA A 19 -28.54 -20.45 -15.45
C ALA A 19 -27.83 -21.77 -15.77
N ARG A 20 -26.53 -21.89 -15.45
CA ARG A 20 -25.74 -23.11 -15.66
C ARG A 20 -26.31 -24.29 -14.89
N GLU A 21 -26.52 -24.14 -13.58
CA GLU A 21 -27.08 -25.17 -12.70
C GLU A 21 -28.44 -25.66 -13.22
N ALA A 22 -29.29 -24.73 -13.64
CA ALA A 22 -30.60 -25.06 -14.20
C ALA A 22 -30.48 -25.82 -15.54
N LYS A 23 -29.59 -25.37 -16.44
CA LYS A 23 -29.34 -26.04 -17.72
C LYS A 23 -28.79 -27.46 -17.52
N GLU A 24 -27.85 -27.63 -16.60
CA GLU A 24 -27.25 -28.94 -16.27
C GLU A 24 -28.31 -29.92 -15.72
N ARG A 25 -29.19 -29.45 -14.83
CA ARG A 25 -30.31 -30.26 -14.32
C ARG A 25 -31.28 -30.69 -15.41
N LEU A 26 -31.51 -29.83 -16.40
CA LEU A 26 -32.37 -30.17 -17.55
C LEU A 26 -31.67 -31.12 -18.52
N ASN A 27 -30.33 -31.16 -18.53
CA ASN A 27 -29.50 -31.94 -19.44
C ASN A 27 -29.88 -31.74 -20.92
N VAL A 28 -29.90 -30.48 -21.36
CA VAL A 28 -30.38 -30.10 -22.70
C VAL A 28 -29.36 -29.25 -23.46
N SER A 29 -29.30 -29.46 -24.78
CA SER A 29 -28.67 -28.52 -25.70
C SER A 29 -29.64 -27.37 -25.98
N LEU A 30 -29.13 -26.14 -25.92
CA LEU A 30 -29.91 -24.91 -26.13
C LEU A 30 -29.34 -24.15 -27.32
N LYS A 31 -30.22 -23.57 -28.12
CA LYS A 31 -29.85 -22.75 -29.29
C LYS A 31 -30.60 -21.41 -29.27
N VAL A 32 -29.91 -20.33 -29.59
CA VAL A 32 -30.46 -18.98 -29.69
C VAL A 32 -30.18 -18.39 -31.06
N SER A 33 -31.23 -17.91 -31.73
CA SER A 33 -31.10 -17.17 -32.99
C SER A 33 -31.16 -15.66 -32.75
N VAL A 34 -30.14 -14.95 -33.22
CA VAL A 34 -30.05 -13.49 -33.14
C VAL A 34 -30.26 -12.91 -34.53
N ILE A 35 -31.35 -12.16 -34.70
CA ILE A 35 -31.63 -11.38 -35.91
C ILE A 35 -30.95 -10.02 -35.77
N LEU A 36 -30.00 -9.73 -36.65
CA LEU A 36 -29.22 -8.50 -36.65
C LEU A 36 -29.50 -7.68 -37.92
N PRO A 37 -30.28 -6.60 -37.83
CA PRO A 37 -30.51 -5.70 -38.95
C PRO A 37 -29.26 -4.95 -39.38
N THR A 38 -29.03 -4.88 -40.68
CA THR A 38 -27.89 -4.20 -41.31
C THR A 38 -28.35 -3.15 -42.30
N ASN A 39 -27.48 -2.21 -42.65
CA ASN A 39 -27.69 -1.36 -43.81
C ASN A 39 -27.52 -2.16 -45.12
N ILE A 40 -27.70 -1.47 -46.26
CA ILE A 40 -27.57 -2.07 -47.60
C ILE A 40 -26.19 -2.69 -47.88
N ASN A 41 -25.15 -2.22 -47.18
CA ASN A 41 -23.79 -2.71 -47.27
C ASN A 41 -23.48 -3.85 -46.28
N GLY A 42 -24.50 -4.45 -45.65
CA GLY A 42 -24.33 -5.55 -44.69
C GLY A 42 -23.73 -5.13 -43.35
N LYS A 43 -23.63 -3.83 -43.05
CA LYS A 43 -23.10 -3.31 -41.77
C LYS A 43 -24.23 -2.98 -40.80
N ALA A 44 -24.19 -3.58 -39.61
CA ALA A 44 -25.08 -3.23 -38.50
C ALA A 44 -24.65 -1.91 -37.83
N ARG A 45 -25.54 -1.33 -37.02
CA ARG A 45 -25.19 -0.23 -36.11
C ARG A 45 -24.07 -0.70 -35.17
N ILE A 46 -23.03 0.12 -34.98
CA ILE A 46 -21.78 -0.33 -34.35
C ILE A 46 -21.96 -0.79 -32.90
N ASP A 47 -22.83 -0.12 -32.15
CA ASP A 47 -23.21 -0.50 -30.80
C ASP A 47 -24.03 -1.79 -30.76
N SER A 48 -24.99 -1.99 -31.68
CA SER A 48 -25.72 -3.25 -31.84
C SER A 48 -24.78 -4.41 -32.15
N ALA A 49 -23.80 -4.21 -33.04
CA ALA A 49 -22.79 -5.23 -33.36
C ALA A 49 -21.93 -5.60 -32.14
N ASN A 50 -21.43 -4.60 -31.40
CA ASN A 50 -20.66 -4.83 -30.18
C ASN A 50 -21.47 -5.54 -29.09
N TYR A 51 -22.75 -5.20 -28.99
CA TYR A 51 -23.65 -5.82 -28.00
C TYR A 51 -23.95 -7.28 -28.35
N VAL A 52 -24.12 -7.61 -29.64
CA VAL A 52 -24.27 -9.00 -30.10
C VAL A 52 -23.04 -9.84 -29.82
N ILE A 53 -21.82 -9.29 -29.97
CA ILE A 53 -20.58 -9.99 -29.62
C ILE A 53 -20.61 -10.39 -28.13
N LYS A 54 -20.91 -9.44 -27.24
CA LYS A 54 -21.00 -9.72 -25.79
C LYS A 54 -22.06 -10.77 -25.44
N LYS A 55 -23.23 -10.74 -26.12
CA LYS A 55 -24.27 -11.78 -25.94
C LYS A 55 -23.73 -13.16 -26.29
N ARG A 56 -23.04 -13.28 -27.44
CA ARG A 56 -22.46 -14.55 -27.88
C ARG A 56 -21.42 -15.09 -26.92
N GLU A 57 -20.52 -14.24 -26.42
CA GLU A 57 -19.50 -14.64 -25.45
C GLU A 57 -20.13 -15.27 -24.19
N VAL A 58 -21.21 -14.68 -23.65
CA VAL A 58 -21.89 -15.21 -22.47
C VAL A 58 -22.67 -16.50 -22.78
N PHE A 59 -23.31 -16.61 -23.94
CA PHE A 59 -23.96 -17.84 -24.37
C PHE A 59 -22.95 -18.98 -24.55
N GLU A 60 -21.80 -18.70 -25.17
CA GLU A 60 -20.69 -19.67 -25.35
C GLU A 60 -20.13 -20.15 -24.00
N GLN A 61 -19.98 -19.25 -23.00
CA GLN A 61 -19.56 -19.60 -21.63
C GLN A 61 -20.52 -20.58 -20.91
N LEU A 62 -21.76 -20.68 -21.36
CA LEU A 62 -22.79 -21.58 -20.81
C LEU A 62 -23.07 -22.76 -21.75
N GLY A 63 -22.31 -22.90 -22.84
CA GLY A 63 -22.52 -23.93 -23.86
C GLY A 63 -23.88 -23.81 -24.55
N ILE A 64 -24.38 -22.59 -24.76
CA ILE A 64 -25.60 -22.30 -25.53
C ILE A 64 -25.16 -21.96 -26.96
N CYS A 65 -25.65 -22.72 -27.94
CA CYS A 65 -25.33 -22.50 -29.34
C CYS A 65 -25.99 -21.21 -29.83
N THR A 66 -25.26 -20.37 -30.58
CA THR A 66 -25.81 -19.12 -31.12
C THR A 66 -25.77 -19.10 -32.64
N GLN A 67 -26.88 -18.75 -33.27
CA GLN A 67 -26.98 -18.51 -34.70
C GLN A 67 -27.19 -17.01 -34.96
N LEU A 68 -26.27 -16.37 -35.67
CA LEU A 68 -26.41 -14.97 -36.06
C LEU A 68 -26.96 -14.88 -37.49
N ILE A 69 -28.08 -14.19 -37.66
CA ILE A 69 -28.73 -14.00 -38.96
C ILE A 69 -28.80 -12.51 -39.25
N LYS A 70 -28.12 -12.07 -40.31
CA LYS A 70 -28.13 -10.67 -40.73
C LYS A 70 -29.26 -10.44 -41.73
N VAL A 71 -30.06 -9.40 -41.50
CA VAL A 71 -31.14 -8.99 -42.41
C VAL A 71 -30.84 -7.60 -42.97
N SER A 72 -30.74 -7.49 -44.30
CA SER A 72 -30.50 -6.22 -44.99
C SER A 72 -31.82 -5.54 -45.36
N PRO A 73 -31.83 -4.25 -45.76
CA PRO A 73 -33.06 -3.55 -46.14
C PRO A 73 -33.75 -4.14 -47.38
N GLN A 74 -33.13 -5.10 -48.08
CA GLN A 74 -33.73 -5.83 -49.20
C GLN A 74 -34.75 -6.87 -48.74
N TYR A 75 -34.68 -7.31 -47.47
CA TYR A 75 -35.69 -8.19 -46.91
C TYR A 75 -36.99 -7.42 -46.71
N SER A 76 -38.07 -7.88 -47.34
CA SER A 76 -39.40 -7.35 -47.08
C SER A 76 -39.85 -7.70 -45.66
N GLU A 77 -40.79 -6.93 -45.10
CA GLU A 77 -41.35 -7.23 -43.79
C GLU A 77 -41.95 -8.65 -43.73
N LEU A 78 -42.59 -9.10 -44.82
CA LEU A 78 -43.12 -10.46 -44.95
C LEU A 78 -42.02 -11.52 -44.89
N GLN A 79 -40.89 -11.33 -45.59
CA GLN A 79 -39.76 -12.26 -45.57
C GLN A 79 -39.13 -12.38 -44.17
N ILE A 80 -39.03 -11.26 -43.43
CA ILE A 80 -38.54 -11.29 -42.05
C ILE A 80 -39.53 -12.03 -41.14
N LYS A 81 -40.83 -11.82 -41.33
CA LYS A 81 -41.88 -12.54 -40.59
C LYS A 81 -41.85 -14.04 -40.88
N GLU A 82 -41.67 -14.45 -42.13
CA GLU A 82 -41.53 -15.86 -42.51
C GLU A 82 -40.28 -16.50 -41.91
N LEU A 83 -39.14 -15.79 -41.94
CA LEU A 83 -37.91 -16.22 -41.27
C LEU A 83 -38.13 -16.43 -39.76
N LEU A 84 -38.77 -15.46 -39.09
CA LEU A 84 -39.09 -15.57 -37.67
C LEU A 84 -40.06 -16.71 -37.38
N LYS A 85 -41.08 -16.94 -38.23
CA LYS A 85 -41.99 -18.09 -38.11
C LYS A 85 -41.25 -19.42 -38.26
N GLY A 86 -40.30 -19.52 -39.20
CA GLY A 86 -39.44 -20.70 -39.36
C GLY A 86 -38.61 -20.97 -38.11
N LEU A 87 -37.91 -19.96 -37.60
CA LEU A 87 -37.14 -20.05 -36.35
C LEU A 87 -38.00 -20.35 -35.11
N SER A 88 -39.24 -19.88 -35.11
CA SER A 88 -40.20 -20.11 -34.04
C SER A 88 -40.73 -21.53 -34.05
N SER A 89 -40.90 -22.11 -35.24
CA SER A 89 -41.37 -23.50 -35.43
C SER A 89 -40.25 -24.53 -35.25
N ASP A 90 -38.98 -24.14 -35.39
CA ASP A 90 -37.82 -25.01 -35.14
C ASP A 90 -37.73 -25.40 -33.65
N PRO A 91 -37.94 -26.68 -33.27
CA PRO A 91 -37.87 -27.12 -31.89
C PRO A 91 -36.44 -27.09 -31.31
N SER A 92 -35.41 -27.10 -32.18
CA SER A 92 -34.02 -26.95 -31.73
C SER A 92 -33.71 -25.53 -31.28
N ASN A 93 -34.42 -24.53 -31.82
CA ASN A 93 -34.22 -23.12 -31.51
C ASN A 93 -35.00 -22.70 -30.25
N THR A 94 -34.30 -22.59 -29.14
CA THR A 94 -34.84 -22.30 -27.81
C THR A 94 -35.29 -20.85 -27.66
N GLY A 95 -34.58 -19.88 -28.25
CA GLY A 95 -34.85 -18.46 -28.06
C GLY A 95 -34.51 -17.63 -29.28
N ILE A 96 -35.19 -16.48 -29.42
CA ILE A 96 -34.99 -15.54 -30.52
C ILE A 96 -34.74 -14.15 -29.94
N ILE A 97 -33.74 -13.45 -30.49
CA ILE A 97 -33.44 -12.06 -30.19
C ILE A 97 -33.55 -11.26 -31.48
N LEU A 98 -34.37 -10.21 -31.48
CA LEU A 98 -34.30 -9.16 -32.49
C LEU A 98 -33.43 -8.02 -31.98
N GLN A 99 -32.21 -7.89 -32.51
CA GLN A 99 -31.28 -6.89 -32.00
C GLN A 99 -31.76 -5.47 -32.34
N LEU A 100 -32.00 -4.69 -31.29
CA LEU A 100 -32.39 -3.29 -31.38
C LEU A 100 -31.25 -2.33 -30.98
N PRO A 101 -31.31 -1.09 -31.46
CA PRO A 101 -32.22 -0.57 -32.47
C PRO A 101 -31.69 -0.83 -33.90
N PHE A 102 -32.57 -0.59 -34.87
CA PHE A 102 -32.27 -0.77 -36.28
C PHE A 102 -31.39 0.37 -36.82
N PRO A 103 -30.59 0.13 -37.88
CA PRO A 103 -30.02 1.21 -38.70
C PRO A 103 -31.12 2.12 -39.25
N SER A 104 -30.85 3.42 -39.42
CA SER A 104 -31.81 4.38 -39.98
C SER A 104 -32.31 4.01 -41.39
N SER A 105 -31.51 3.27 -42.15
CA SER A 105 -31.85 2.76 -43.48
C SER A 105 -32.70 1.49 -43.48
N PHE A 106 -33.09 0.96 -42.31
CA PHE A 106 -33.88 -0.25 -42.18
C PHE A 106 -35.28 0.12 -41.63
N SER A 107 -36.23 0.35 -42.54
CA SER A 107 -37.49 1.07 -42.29
C SER A 107 -38.70 0.21 -41.92
N VAL A 108 -38.52 -1.09 -41.64
CA VAL A 108 -39.64 -1.97 -41.25
C VAL A 108 -40.16 -1.67 -39.83
N ASN A 109 -41.43 -1.94 -39.58
CA ASN A 109 -42.02 -1.73 -38.26
C ASN A 109 -41.45 -2.75 -37.25
N LYS A 110 -40.54 -2.27 -36.38
CA LYS A 110 -39.89 -3.09 -35.35
C LYS A 110 -40.87 -3.80 -34.41
N ILE A 111 -42.03 -3.20 -34.10
CA ILE A 111 -43.01 -3.79 -33.18
C ILE A 111 -43.72 -4.96 -33.86
N ASP A 112 -44.10 -4.81 -35.13
CA ASP A 112 -44.77 -5.86 -35.89
C ASP A 112 -43.84 -7.06 -36.14
N ILE A 113 -42.55 -6.79 -36.36
CA ILE A 113 -41.51 -7.84 -36.43
C ILE A 113 -41.33 -8.52 -35.06
N LEU A 114 -41.17 -7.75 -33.96
CA LEU A 114 -41.03 -8.32 -32.61
C LEU A 114 -42.19 -9.24 -32.26
N ASN A 115 -43.44 -8.80 -32.49
CA ASN A 115 -44.65 -9.55 -32.14
C ASN A 115 -44.84 -10.83 -32.98
N THR A 116 -43.96 -11.10 -33.94
CA THR A 116 -43.92 -12.40 -34.65
C THR A 116 -43.21 -13.48 -33.83
N ILE A 117 -42.39 -13.10 -32.85
CA ILE A 117 -41.70 -14.02 -31.94
C ILE A 117 -42.71 -14.50 -30.88
N PRO A 118 -42.90 -15.81 -30.70
CA PRO A 118 -43.74 -16.33 -29.62
C PRO A 118 -43.20 -15.93 -28.25
N ILE A 119 -44.10 -15.59 -27.32
CA ILE A 119 -43.77 -15.12 -25.96
C ILE A 119 -42.85 -16.08 -25.18
N TYR A 120 -42.92 -17.39 -25.44
CA TYR A 120 -42.09 -18.41 -24.78
C TYR A 120 -40.72 -18.63 -25.44
N LYS A 121 -40.45 -17.98 -26.59
CA LYS A 121 -39.14 -17.89 -27.25
C LYS A 121 -38.57 -16.46 -27.25
N ASP A 122 -39.32 -15.49 -26.75
CA ASP A 122 -38.90 -14.09 -26.61
C ASP A 122 -38.02 -13.90 -25.36
N ILE A 123 -36.77 -14.33 -25.47
CA ILE A 123 -35.82 -14.31 -24.35
C ILE A 123 -35.37 -12.89 -23.95
N ASP A 124 -35.59 -11.89 -24.80
CA ASP A 124 -35.34 -10.47 -24.49
C ASP A 124 -36.56 -9.82 -23.81
N GLY A 125 -37.74 -10.45 -23.89
CA GLY A 125 -39.00 -10.03 -23.27
C GLY A 125 -39.60 -8.77 -23.90
N LEU A 126 -39.37 -8.54 -25.20
CA LEU A 126 -39.71 -7.28 -25.86
C LEU A 126 -41.01 -7.30 -26.66
N THR A 127 -41.65 -8.46 -26.83
CA THR A 127 -42.96 -8.53 -27.48
C THR A 127 -44.06 -7.90 -26.63
N THR A 128 -45.12 -7.45 -27.27
CA THR A 128 -46.30 -6.88 -26.59
C THR A 128 -46.94 -7.91 -25.65
N GLY A 129 -46.93 -9.19 -26.04
CA GLY A 129 -47.39 -10.29 -25.19
C GLY A 129 -46.50 -10.50 -23.96
N SER A 130 -45.17 -10.50 -24.11
CA SER A 130 -44.23 -10.58 -22.97
C SER A 130 -44.39 -9.39 -22.02
N MET A 131 -44.61 -8.20 -22.56
CA MET A 131 -44.92 -7.00 -21.79
C MET A 131 -46.26 -7.11 -21.05
N GLY A 132 -47.29 -7.66 -21.69
CA GLY A 132 -48.60 -7.93 -21.07
C GLY A 132 -48.50 -8.94 -19.91
N ASN A 133 -47.62 -9.93 -20.02
CA ASN A 133 -47.32 -10.87 -18.94
C ASN A 133 -46.66 -10.21 -17.71
N LEU A 134 -46.36 -8.91 -17.72
CA LEU A 134 -45.87 -8.22 -16.52
C LEU A 134 -46.99 -7.81 -15.56
N PHE A 135 -48.25 -7.81 -16.00
CA PHE A 135 -49.40 -7.64 -15.08
C PHE A 135 -49.64 -8.87 -14.20
N ASP A 136 -49.13 -10.04 -14.62
CA ASP A 136 -49.07 -11.27 -13.83
C ASP A 136 -47.61 -11.73 -13.75
N LEU A 137 -46.90 -11.27 -12.72
CA LEU A 137 -45.45 -11.47 -12.60
C LEU A 137 -45.03 -12.95 -12.52
N GLU A 138 -45.95 -13.89 -12.34
CA GLU A 138 -45.65 -15.33 -12.36
C GLU A 138 -45.59 -15.91 -13.78
N LYS A 139 -46.11 -15.20 -14.79
CA LYS A 139 -46.18 -15.70 -16.17
C LYS A 139 -45.03 -15.24 -17.07
N GLY A 140 -44.58 -16.16 -17.93
CA GLY A 140 -43.72 -15.86 -19.06
C GLY A 140 -42.30 -15.42 -18.71
N LEU A 141 -41.56 -15.00 -19.73
CA LEU A 141 -40.19 -14.49 -19.61
C LEU A 141 -40.22 -13.01 -19.24
N LYS A 142 -39.27 -12.57 -18.42
CA LYS A 142 -39.17 -11.17 -17.97
C LYS A 142 -38.15 -10.41 -18.82
N PRO A 143 -38.36 -9.12 -19.14
CA PRO A 143 -37.42 -8.37 -19.95
C PRO A 143 -36.03 -8.32 -19.30
N ALA A 144 -34.98 -8.59 -20.09
CA ALA A 144 -33.67 -8.92 -19.55
C ALA A 144 -33.00 -7.77 -18.77
N THR A 145 -33.12 -6.52 -19.25
CA THR A 145 -32.54 -5.35 -18.55
C THR A 145 -33.27 -5.06 -17.22
N PRO A 146 -34.61 -4.95 -17.18
CA PRO A 146 -35.35 -4.86 -15.92
C PRO A 146 -35.05 -6.00 -14.95
N LEU A 147 -34.96 -7.24 -15.42
CA LEU A 147 -34.62 -8.40 -14.59
C LEU A 147 -33.21 -8.27 -13.99
N GLY A 148 -32.25 -7.78 -14.76
CA GLY A 148 -30.90 -7.45 -14.29
C GLY A 148 -30.89 -6.37 -13.22
N ILE A 149 -31.64 -5.28 -13.41
CA ILE A 149 -31.78 -4.20 -12.41
C ILE A 149 -32.41 -4.73 -11.12
N CYS A 150 -33.47 -5.52 -11.23
CA CYS A 150 -34.12 -6.20 -10.11
C CYS A 150 -33.14 -7.07 -9.29
N SER A 151 -32.23 -7.77 -9.98
CA SER A 151 -31.19 -8.60 -9.35
C SER A 151 -30.20 -7.80 -8.49
N ILE A 152 -30.03 -6.48 -8.74
CA ILE A 152 -29.22 -5.61 -7.89
C ILE A 152 -29.84 -5.50 -6.49
N PHE A 153 -31.16 -5.24 -6.44
CA PHE A 153 -31.88 -5.13 -5.17
C PHE A 153 -31.85 -6.45 -4.41
N ASP A 154 -32.02 -7.56 -5.12
CA ASP A 154 -32.02 -8.92 -4.57
C ASP A 154 -30.64 -9.31 -4.01
N TYR A 155 -29.57 -9.02 -4.75
CA TYR A 155 -28.22 -9.39 -4.36
C TYR A 155 -27.75 -8.58 -3.15
N TYR A 156 -27.94 -7.26 -3.16
CA TYR A 156 -27.49 -6.39 -2.07
C TYR A 156 -28.48 -6.28 -0.91
N ASN A 157 -29.66 -6.90 -1.01
CA ASN A 157 -30.77 -6.72 -0.07
C ASN A 157 -31.11 -5.24 0.16
N ILE A 158 -31.16 -4.46 -0.93
CA ILE A 158 -31.60 -3.07 -0.91
C ILE A 158 -33.11 -3.07 -0.79
N SER A 159 -33.64 -2.50 0.31
CA SER A 159 -35.09 -2.43 0.56
C SER A 159 -35.78 -1.59 -0.51
N THR A 160 -36.80 -2.16 -1.16
CA THR A 160 -37.67 -1.47 -2.12
C THR A 160 -39.10 -1.31 -1.62
N GLU A 161 -39.52 -2.13 -0.65
CA GLU A 161 -40.88 -2.15 -0.13
C GLU A 161 -41.26 -0.81 0.51
N GLY A 162 -42.34 -0.20 0.02
CA GLY A 162 -42.81 1.12 0.43
C GLY A 162 -41.85 2.27 0.08
N LYS A 163 -40.76 2.02 -0.64
CA LYS A 163 -39.80 3.06 -1.06
C LYS A 163 -40.25 3.75 -2.32
N HIS A 164 -39.92 5.04 -2.42
CA HIS A 164 -40.22 5.81 -3.62
C HIS A 164 -39.09 5.64 -4.64
N ILE A 165 -39.38 4.92 -5.72
CA ILE A 165 -38.45 4.70 -6.83
C ILE A 165 -38.88 5.58 -8.01
N VAL A 166 -37.98 6.45 -8.45
CA VAL A 166 -38.19 7.30 -9.63
C VAL A 166 -37.44 6.71 -10.80
N ILE A 167 -38.12 6.47 -11.92
CA ILE A 167 -37.56 5.99 -13.16
C ILE A 167 -37.57 7.13 -14.17
N MET A 168 -36.39 7.65 -14.52
CA MET A 168 -36.22 8.68 -15.55
C MET A 168 -35.95 8.02 -16.90
N GLY A 169 -36.98 7.91 -17.72
CA GLY A 169 -36.96 7.26 -19.03
C GLY A 169 -38.10 6.26 -19.20
N LYS A 170 -39.13 6.62 -19.97
CA LYS A 170 -40.37 5.82 -20.17
C LYS A 170 -40.33 4.82 -21.33
N GLY A 171 -39.13 4.40 -21.72
CA GLY A 171 -38.90 3.50 -22.86
C GLY A 171 -39.48 2.09 -22.65
N GLN A 172 -39.79 1.40 -23.75
CA GLN A 172 -40.28 0.01 -23.74
C GLN A 172 -39.20 -1.01 -23.36
N LEU A 173 -37.91 -0.64 -23.46
CA LEU A 173 -36.78 -1.54 -23.17
C LEU A 173 -36.46 -1.64 -21.68
N VAL A 174 -36.74 -0.58 -20.90
CA VAL A 174 -36.32 -0.49 -19.50
C VAL A 174 -37.45 0.07 -18.63
N GLY A 175 -37.85 1.33 -18.83
CA GLY A 175 -38.66 2.03 -17.82
C GLY A 175 -40.04 1.46 -17.56
N LYS A 176 -40.88 1.30 -18.60
CA LYS A 176 -42.23 0.74 -18.45
C LYS A 176 -42.23 -0.69 -17.87
N PRO A 177 -41.42 -1.64 -18.39
CA PRO A 177 -41.41 -2.98 -17.82
C PRO A 177 -40.88 -3.01 -16.39
N LEU A 178 -39.83 -2.23 -16.10
CA LEU A 178 -39.26 -2.14 -14.77
C LEU A 178 -40.26 -1.59 -13.76
N ALA A 179 -41.06 -0.59 -14.12
CA ALA A 179 -42.11 -0.07 -13.25
C ALA A 179 -43.13 -1.15 -12.87
N CYS A 180 -43.59 -1.95 -13.84
CA CYS A 180 -44.52 -3.05 -13.57
C CYS A 180 -43.92 -4.09 -12.62
N MET A 181 -42.64 -4.44 -12.82
CA MET A 181 -41.94 -5.38 -11.94
C MET A 181 -41.76 -4.84 -10.53
N LEU A 182 -41.39 -3.56 -10.37
CA LEU A 182 -41.12 -2.95 -9.07
C LEU A 182 -42.39 -2.69 -8.24
N MET A 183 -43.54 -2.49 -8.88
CA MET A 183 -44.82 -2.36 -8.17
C MET A 183 -45.32 -3.69 -7.59
N GLY A 184 -44.99 -4.82 -8.23
CA GLY A 184 -45.41 -6.15 -7.78
C GLY A 184 -44.50 -6.78 -6.72
N HIS A 185 -44.97 -7.89 -6.17
CA HIS A 185 -44.20 -8.68 -5.19
C HIS A 185 -42.96 -9.32 -5.87
N PRO A 186 -41.77 -9.30 -5.23
CA PRO A 186 -41.48 -8.92 -3.84
C PRO A 186 -41.01 -7.47 -3.65
N TYR A 187 -41.13 -6.60 -4.65
CA TYR A 187 -40.53 -5.26 -4.58
C TYR A 187 -41.44 -4.23 -3.92
N ASN A 188 -42.75 -4.30 -4.13
CA ASN A 188 -43.78 -3.49 -3.45
C ASN A 188 -43.44 -1.98 -3.38
N ALA A 189 -42.82 -1.43 -4.43
CA ALA A 189 -42.34 -0.05 -4.44
C ALA A 189 -43.43 0.92 -4.90
N THR A 190 -43.39 2.15 -4.39
CA THR A 190 -44.09 3.28 -5.01
C THR A 190 -43.25 3.77 -6.18
N VAL A 191 -43.76 3.67 -7.41
CA VAL A 191 -42.98 4.00 -8.61
C VAL A 191 -43.51 5.24 -9.30
N THR A 192 -42.63 6.21 -9.57
CA THR A 192 -42.92 7.35 -10.45
C THR A 192 -42.10 7.23 -11.74
N ILE A 193 -42.75 7.21 -12.89
CA ILE A 193 -42.08 7.25 -14.20
C ILE A 193 -42.07 8.69 -14.69
N CYS A 194 -40.89 9.24 -14.96
CA CYS A 194 -40.72 10.58 -15.51
C CYS A 194 -39.88 10.57 -16.80
N ASP A 195 -39.89 11.69 -17.49
CA ASP A 195 -39.09 11.96 -18.69
C ASP A 195 -38.30 13.27 -18.47
N ILE A 196 -37.31 13.55 -19.31
CA ILE A 196 -36.58 14.82 -19.27
C ILE A 196 -37.48 16.04 -19.52
N TYR A 197 -38.66 15.82 -20.11
CA TYR A 197 -39.68 16.84 -20.36
C TYR A 197 -40.69 17.01 -19.21
N THR A 198 -40.59 16.22 -18.15
CA THR A 198 -41.53 16.29 -17.03
C THR A 198 -41.38 17.60 -16.26
N GLU A 199 -42.49 18.31 -16.04
CA GLU A 199 -42.50 19.52 -15.21
C GLU A 199 -42.02 19.21 -13.79
N ASN A 200 -41.22 20.12 -13.22
CA ASN A 200 -40.64 19.96 -11.88
C ASN A 200 -39.75 18.70 -11.72
N ILE A 201 -39.10 18.23 -12.79
CA ILE A 201 -38.24 17.03 -12.78
C ILE A 201 -37.22 17.00 -11.64
N LYS A 202 -36.62 18.16 -11.28
CA LYS A 202 -35.66 18.28 -10.17
C LYS A 202 -36.30 17.96 -8.82
N LYS A 203 -37.53 18.42 -8.58
CA LYS A 203 -38.28 18.13 -7.35
C LYS A 203 -38.65 16.64 -7.28
N ILE A 204 -39.11 16.08 -8.40
CA ILE A 204 -39.50 14.67 -8.50
C ILE A 204 -38.28 13.76 -8.31
N ALA A 205 -37.18 13.99 -9.02
CA ALA A 205 -35.96 13.19 -8.91
C ALA A 205 -35.36 13.25 -7.49
N LYS A 206 -35.39 14.41 -6.82
CA LYS A 206 -34.95 14.55 -5.41
C LYS A 206 -35.87 13.88 -4.38
N SER A 207 -37.08 13.48 -4.77
CA SER A 207 -37.96 12.71 -3.88
C SER A 207 -37.67 11.22 -3.90
N ALA A 208 -36.79 10.75 -4.79
CA ALA A 208 -36.47 9.34 -4.95
C ALA A 208 -35.56 8.81 -3.84
N ASP A 209 -35.94 7.69 -3.23
CA ASP A 209 -35.02 6.86 -2.44
C ASP A 209 -34.08 6.08 -3.38
N THR A 210 -34.59 5.68 -4.55
CA THR A 210 -33.81 5.11 -5.65
C THR A 210 -34.14 5.82 -6.95
N LEU A 211 -33.14 6.40 -7.61
CA LEU A 211 -33.25 6.99 -8.94
C LEU A 211 -32.69 6.02 -10.00
N ILE A 212 -33.54 5.59 -10.92
CA ILE A 212 -33.16 4.72 -12.04
C ILE A 212 -33.20 5.55 -13.33
N VAL A 213 -32.09 5.60 -14.06
CA VAL A 213 -31.91 6.46 -15.23
C VAL A 213 -31.75 5.61 -16.49
N ALA A 214 -32.63 5.83 -17.47
CA ALA A 214 -32.70 5.09 -18.73
C ALA A 214 -33.23 5.99 -19.87
N ILE A 215 -32.62 7.18 -20.00
CA ILE A 215 -33.00 8.24 -20.93
C ILE A 215 -32.31 8.03 -22.29
N GLY A 216 -31.11 7.44 -22.30
CA GLY A 216 -30.29 7.31 -23.51
C GLY A 216 -29.67 8.63 -23.96
N LYS A 217 -29.24 9.45 -23.00
CA LYS A 217 -28.55 10.73 -23.22
C LYS A 217 -27.32 10.82 -22.31
N PRO A 218 -26.11 10.97 -22.87
CA PRO A 218 -24.87 10.92 -22.08
C PRO A 218 -24.83 12.01 -21.00
N LEU A 219 -24.50 11.60 -19.77
CA LEU A 219 -24.17 12.50 -18.64
C LEU A 219 -25.25 13.56 -18.32
N HIS A 220 -26.52 13.26 -18.61
CA HIS A 220 -27.61 14.22 -18.46
C HIS A 220 -28.04 14.41 -17.00
N VAL A 221 -27.90 13.38 -16.16
CA VAL A 221 -28.29 13.43 -14.74
C VAL A 221 -27.07 13.75 -13.88
N ASN A 222 -27.01 14.95 -13.33
CA ASN A 222 -25.94 15.40 -12.43
C ASN A 222 -26.36 15.36 -10.95
N GLU A 223 -25.43 15.69 -10.05
CA GLU A 223 -25.67 15.73 -8.59
C GLU A 223 -26.91 16.55 -8.18
N ASP A 224 -27.28 17.52 -9.01
CA ASP A 224 -28.30 18.50 -8.76
C ASP A 224 -29.71 17.89 -8.82
N LEU A 225 -29.87 16.76 -9.51
CA LEU A 225 -31.10 15.98 -9.61
C LEU A 225 -31.20 14.88 -8.54
N VAL A 226 -30.11 14.61 -7.81
CA VAL A 226 -30.01 13.47 -6.91
C VAL A 226 -30.16 13.89 -5.44
N LYS A 227 -30.98 13.15 -4.69
CA LYS A 227 -31.10 13.27 -3.22
C LYS A 227 -29.85 12.68 -2.55
N PRO A 228 -29.29 13.31 -1.49
CA PRO A 228 -28.24 12.69 -0.68
C PRO A 228 -28.67 11.29 -0.21
N ASP A 229 -27.72 10.35 -0.22
CA ASP A 229 -27.92 8.96 0.18
C ASP A 229 -28.95 8.15 -0.66
N ALA A 230 -29.35 8.65 -1.83
CA ALA A 230 -30.16 7.87 -2.77
C ALA A 230 -29.34 6.73 -3.41
N VAL A 231 -30.02 5.66 -3.82
CA VAL A 231 -29.45 4.64 -4.72
C VAL A 231 -29.62 5.11 -6.15
N VAL A 232 -28.57 5.07 -6.96
CA VAL A 232 -28.61 5.52 -8.36
C VAL A 232 -28.28 4.38 -9.31
N ILE A 233 -29.22 3.98 -10.16
CA ILE A 233 -29.02 2.90 -11.14
C ILE A 233 -29.03 3.50 -12.54
N ASP A 234 -27.88 3.49 -13.19
CA ASP A 234 -27.69 3.99 -14.55
C ASP A 234 -27.75 2.83 -15.55
N ALA A 235 -28.85 2.77 -16.30
CA ALA A 235 -29.07 1.83 -17.39
C ALA A 235 -28.71 2.42 -18.76
N GLY A 236 -28.25 3.67 -18.80
CA GLY A 236 -27.81 4.36 -20.00
C GLY A 236 -26.50 3.77 -20.53
N ILE A 237 -26.41 3.60 -21.84
CA ILE A 237 -25.16 3.28 -22.54
C ILE A 237 -25.06 4.18 -23.74
N ASN A 238 -24.22 5.18 -23.64
CA ASN A 238 -24.02 6.22 -24.65
C ASN A 238 -22.56 6.20 -25.11
N ARG A 239 -22.32 6.61 -26.36
CA ARG A 239 -20.99 6.96 -26.85
C ARG A 239 -20.87 8.46 -26.91
N THR A 240 -19.83 9.03 -26.31
CA THR A 240 -19.53 10.45 -26.49
C THR A 240 -19.02 10.70 -27.92
N PRO A 241 -19.26 11.88 -28.50
CA PRO A 241 -18.61 12.29 -29.74
C PRO A 241 -17.07 12.22 -29.62
N ALA A 242 -16.38 12.01 -30.74
CA ALA A 242 -14.91 12.14 -30.78
C ALA A 242 -14.53 13.57 -30.39
N GLY A 243 -13.72 13.74 -29.34
CA GLY A 243 -13.28 15.06 -28.84
C GLY A 243 -13.71 15.42 -27.42
N PHE A 244 -14.59 14.66 -26.77
CA PHE A 244 -15.02 14.94 -25.38
C PHE A 244 -13.94 14.65 -24.31
N ALA A 245 -12.93 13.84 -24.65
CA ALA A 245 -11.66 13.68 -23.93
C ALA A 245 -10.67 12.91 -24.83
N ASN A 246 -9.49 13.47 -25.11
CA ASN A 246 -8.36 12.82 -25.80
C ASN A 246 -8.72 11.92 -27.01
N GLY A 247 -9.53 12.42 -27.95
CA GLY A 247 -9.65 11.83 -29.30
C GLY A 247 -10.45 10.54 -29.48
N ASN A 248 -10.87 9.82 -28.42
CA ASN A 248 -11.68 8.61 -28.54
C ASN A 248 -13.10 8.75 -27.96
N ALA A 249 -14.08 8.13 -28.63
CA ALA A 249 -15.46 8.03 -28.12
C ALA A 249 -15.50 7.13 -26.88
N LYS A 250 -15.76 7.71 -25.69
CA LYS A 250 -15.88 6.97 -24.42
C LYS A 250 -17.31 6.43 -24.28
N ILE A 251 -17.44 5.21 -23.76
CA ILE A 251 -18.75 4.69 -23.32
C ILE A 251 -19.05 5.30 -21.96
N VAL A 252 -20.16 6.02 -21.86
CA VAL A 252 -20.63 6.68 -20.64
C VAL A 252 -22.11 6.38 -20.42
N GLY A 253 -22.57 6.51 -19.19
CA GLY A 253 -23.99 6.34 -18.85
C GLY A 253 -24.80 7.60 -19.07
N ASP A 254 -26.04 7.59 -18.57
CA ASP A 254 -26.88 8.79 -18.52
C ASP A 254 -26.56 9.68 -17.30
N VAL A 255 -25.83 9.16 -16.32
CA VAL A 255 -25.50 9.82 -15.06
C VAL A 255 -24.06 10.36 -15.08
N ASP A 256 -23.90 11.60 -14.65
CA ASP A 256 -22.62 12.28 -14.52
C ASP A 256 -21.85 11.85 -13.25
N HIS A 257 -20.52 11.89 -13.33
CA HIS A 257 -19.64 11.47 -12.24
C HIS A 257 -19.80 12.28 -10.94
N SER A 258 -20.31 13.52 -11.01
CA SER A 258 -20.65 14.34 -9.83
C SER A 258 -21.61 13.64 -8.86
N VAL A 259 -22.44 12.71 -9.34
CA VAL A 259 -23.41 11.98 -8.51
C VAL A 259 -22.74 10.99 -7.55
N HIS A 260 -21.53 10.51 -7.85
CA HIS A 260 -20.89 9.40 -7.13
C HIS A 260 -20.64 9.72 -5.65
N GLU A 261 -20.27 10.96 -5.33
CA GLU A 261 -19.99 11.36 -3.94
C GLU A 261 -21.27 11.53 -3.12
N LYS A 262 -22.37 11.93 -3.77
CA LYS A 262 -23.65 12.28 -3.14
C LYS A 262 -24.56 11.08 -2.86
N CYS A 263 -24.52 10.07 -3.73
CA CYS A 263 -25.36 8.89 -3.60
C CYS A 263 -24.86 7.94 -2.49
N LYS A 264 -25.74 7.04 -2.04
CA LYS A 264 -25.39 5.93 -1.15
C LYS A 264 -24.77 4.78 -1.92
N TYR A 265 -25.40 4.44 -3.06
CA TYR A 265 -24.90 3.44 -4.00
C TYR A 265 -25.11 3.92 -5.43
N TYR A 266 -24.23 3.51 -6.35
CA TYR A 266 -24.42 3.72 -7.78
C TYR A 266 -23.96 2.54 -8.63
N THR A 267 -24.51 2.38 -9.83
CA THR A 267 -23.98 1.42 -10.82
C THR A 267 -22.97 2.10 -11.76
N PRO A 268 -21.76 1.54 -11.96
CA PRO A 268 -20.78 2.12 -12.87
C PRO A 268 -21.18 1.95 -14.35
N VAL A 269 -20.75 2.86 -15.22
CA VAL A 269 -20.87 2.70 -16.68
C VAL A 269 -19.53 3.02 -17.35
N PRO A 270 -18.90 2.08 -18.09
CA PRO A 270 -19.31 0.69 -18.30
C PRO A 270 -19.15 -0.19 -17.04
N GLY A 271 -19.63 -1.43 -17.11
CA GLY A 271 -19.46 -2.42 -16.03
C GLY A 271 -20.65 -2.53 -15.06
N GLY A 272 -21.74 -1.81 -15.29
CA GLY A 272 -22.97 -1.85 -14.50
C GLY A 272 -24.08 -2.68 -15.14
N VAL A 273 -25.24 -2.07 -15.34
CA VAL A 273 -26.49 -2.71 -15.79
C VAL A 273 -26.32 -3.53 -17.07
N GLY A 274 -25.50 -3.08 -18.02
CA GLY A 274 -25.26 -3.80 -19.28
C GLY A 274 -24.71 -5.22 -19.11
N LEU A 275 -23.91 -5.49 -18.07
CA LEU A 275 -23.45 -6.86 -17.75
C LEU A 275 -24.62 -7.73 -17.30
N LEU A 276 -25.52 -7.16 -16.49
CA LEU A 276 -26.68 -7.85 -15.92
C LEU A 276 -27.70 -8.18 -17.00
N THR A 277 -27.89 -7.31 -18.00
CA THR A 277 -28.77 -7.58 -19.13
C THR A 277 -28.33 -8.83 -19.88
N VAL A 278 -27.04 -8.97 -20.19
CA VAL A 278 -26.53 -10.11 -20.95
C VAL A 278 -26.61 -11.41 -20.14
N ALA A 279 -26.31 -11.36 -18.83
CA ALA A 279 -26.48 -12.52 -17.95
C ALA A 279 -27.95 -12.95 -17.84
N SER A 280 -28.86 -11.97 -17.73
CA SER A 280 -30.31 -12.20 -17.66
C SER A 280 -30.87 -12.80 -18.94
N LEU A 281 -30.33 -12.42 -20.11
CA LEU A 281 -30.67 -13.08 -21.38
C LEU A 281 -30.33 -14.57 -21.37
N ALA A 282 -29.17 -14.93 -20.85
CA ALA A 282 -28.78 -16.34 -20.73
C ALA A 282 -29.67 -17.12 -19.77
N PHE A 283 -30.04 -16.51 -18.64
CA PHE A 283 -31.01 -17.09 -17.72
C PHE A 283 -32.39 -17.27 -18.38
N ASN A 284 -32.86 -16.26 -19.12
CA ASN A 284 -34.11 -16.34 -19.87
C ASN A 284 -34.10 -17.43 -20.94
N THR A 285 -32.97 -17.70 -21.59
CA THR A 285 -32.85 -18.83 -22.54
C THR A 285 -33.11 -20.17 -21.85
N VAL A 286 -32.60 -20.36 -20.63
CA VAL A 286 -32.86 -21.58 -19.86
C VAL A 286 -34.34 -21.64 -19.47
N ASN A 287 -34.91 -20.53 -18.99
CA ASN A 287 -36.35 -20.45 -18.65
C ASN A 287 -37.25 -20.65 -19.88
N ALA A 288 -36.86 -20.19 -21.06
CA ALA A 288 -37.61 -20.43 -22.30
C ALA A 288 -37.68 -21.93 -22.61
N SER A 289 -36.57 -22.64 -22.39
CA SER A 289 -36.50 -24.10 -22.53
C SER A 289 -37.42 -24.83 -21.53
N ILE A 290 -37.50 -24.33 -20.29
CA ILE A 290 -38.38 -24.84 -19.24
C ILE A 290 -39.85 -24.64 -19.63
N LEU A 291 -40.23 -23.42 -20.03
CA LEU A 291 -41.59 -23.10 -20.45
C LEU A 291 -42.05 -23.92 -21.66
N GLN A 292 -41.17 -24.13 -22.64
CA GLN A 292 -41.44 -24.97 -23.82
C GLN A 292 -41.69 -26.44 -23.47
N ARG A 293 -41.30 -26.89 -22.28
CA ARG A 293 -41.56 -28.24 -21.75
C ARG A 293 -42.77 -28.31 -20.83
N GLY A 294 -43.51 -27.21 -20.67
CA GLY A 294 -44.66 -27.14 -19.76
C GLY A 294 -44.28 -27.11 -18.28
N LEU A 295 -43.02 -26.80 -17.96
CA LEU A 295 -42.54 -26.68 -16.58
C LEU A 295 -42.69 -25.24 -16.07
N PRO A 296 -42.86 -25.03 -14.75
CA PRO A 296 -42.93 -23.68 -14.17
C PRO A 296 -41.61 -22.95 -14.32
N SER A 297 -41.65 -21.66 -14.67
CA SER A 297 -40.45 -20.84 -14.83
C SER A 297 -39.70 -20.66 -13.52
N LEU A 298 -38.37 -20.54 -13.60
CA LEU A 298 -37.54 -20.26 -12.43
C LEU A 298 -37.64 -18.79 -12.05
N ASN A 299 -37.79 -18.53 -10.75
CA ASN A 299 -37.78 -17.19 -10.19
C ASN A 299 -36.35 -16.75 -9.86
N LEU A 300 -35.76 -15.92 -10.74
CA LEU A 300 -34.38 -15.45 -10.55
C LEU A 300 -34.22 -14.67 -9.24
N SER A 301 -35.17 -13.79 -8.92
CA SER A 301 -35.12 -12.96 -7.72
C SER A 301 -35.07 -13.79 -6.45
N GLN A 302 -35.88 -14.86 -6.39
CA GLN A 302 -35.84 -15.82 -5.29
C GLN A 302 -34.48 -16.53 -5.22
N ILE A 303 -33.99 -17.06 -6.35
CA ILE A 303 -32.69 -17.74 -6.41
C ILE A 303 -31.56 -16.84 -5.92
N ILE A 304 -31.52 -15.58 -6.39
CA ILE A 304 -30.51 -14.61 -5.97
C ILE A 304 -30.65 -14.33 -4.47
N ARG A 305 -31.85 -14.01 -3.96
CA ARG A 305 -32.07 -13.74 -2.53
C ARG A 305 -31.64 -14.90 -1.63
N GLU A 306 -31.95 -16.13 -2.01
CA GLU A 306 -31.74 -17.33 -1.20
C GLU A 306 -30.31 -17.87 -1.26
N LYS A 307 -29.66 -17.82 -2.43
CA LYS A 307 -28.34 -18.46 -2.61
C LYS A 307 -27.18 -17.46 -2.69
N TYR A 308 -27.40 -16.31 -3.32
CA TYR A 308 -26.30 -15.45 -3.79
C TYR A 308 -26.29 -14.05 -3.18
N SER A 309 -27.37 -13.65 -2.49
CA SER A 309 -27.42 -12.33 -1.87
C SER A 309 -26.33 -12.19 -0.82
N VAL A 310 -25.88 -10.96 -0.56
CA VAL A 310 -24.87 -10.68 0.46
C VAL A 310 -25.29 -11.31 1.79
N LYS A 311 -26.57 -11.19 2.18
CA LYS A 311 -27.10 -11.86 3.38
C LYS A 311 -27.11 -13.38 3.27
N ALA A 312 -27.40 -13.97 2.12
CA ALA A 312 -27.39 -15.42 1.93
C ALA A 312 -25.98 -16.00 1.91
N VAL A 313 -25.01 -15.31 1.30
CA VAL A 313 -23.59 -15.69 1.32
C VAL A 313 -23.04 -15.52 2.73
N GLU A 314 -23.36 -14.43 3.43
CA GLU A 314 -23.07 -14.27 4.86
C GLU A 314 -23.75 -15.39 5.66
N LYS A 315 -25.02 -15.70 5.41
CA LYS A 315 -25.77 -16.76 6.11
C LYS A 315 -25.29 -18.16 5.79
N ASN A 316 -24.79 -18.45 4.59
CA ASN A 316 -24.20 -19.72 4.17
C ASN A 316 -22.76 -19.85 4.68
N SER A 317 -22.03 -18.75 4.76
CA SER A 317 -20.79 -18.63 5.55
C SER A 317 -21.08 -18.89 7.03
N ILE A 318 -22.23 -18.42 7.54
CA ILE A 318 -22.71 -18.66 8.91
C ILE A 318 -23.29 -20.08 9.07
N SER A 319 -23.85 -20.71 8.02
CA SER A 319 -24.45 -22.06 8.06
C SER A 319 -23.40 -23.16 7.97
N ILE A 320 -22.33 -22.95 7.20
CA ILE A 320 -21.10 -23.76 7.27
C ILE A 320 -20.43 -23.57 8.65
N ASN A 321 -20.62 -22.42 9.29
CA ASN A 321 -20.16 -22.16 10.66
C ASN A 321 -21.18 -22.52 11.76
N LYS A 322 -22.41 -22.95 11.45
CA LYS A 322 -23.45 -23.27 12.46
C LYS A 322 -23.27 -24.62 13.13
N ALA A 323 -22.31 -25.43 12.67
CA ALA A 323 -21.87 -26.60 13.41
C ALA A 323 -21.02 -26.23 14.64
N ILE A 324 -20.60 -24.98 14.81
CA ILE A 324 -19.87 -24.56 16.01
C ILE A 324 -20.24 -23.10 16.36
N GLU A 325 -21.07 -22.89 17.38
CA GLU A 325 -21.10 -21.63 18.12
C GLU A 325 -19.70 -21.37 18.70
N LYS A 326 -18.80 -20.79 17.90
CA LYS A 326 -17.44 -20.49 18.34
C LYS A 326 -17.42 -19.16 19.06
N LYS A 327 -17.12 -19.20 20.36
CA LYS A 327 -16.66 -18.03 21.11
C LYS A 327 -15.56 -17.32 20.32
N LYS A 328 -15.84 -16.10 19.86
CA LYS A 328 -14.84 -15.23 19.24
C LYS A 328 -13.74 -14.95 20.27
N LEU A 329 -12.50 -15.35 19.99
CA LEU A 329 -11.36 -15.11 20.88
C LEU A 329 -10.68 -13.78 20.59
N ASN A 330 -10.15 -13.17 21.65
CA ASN A 330 -9.21 -12.07 21.62
C ASN A 330 -7.79 -12.61 21.75
N LEU A 331 -7.05 -12.63 20.65
CA LEU A 331 -5.73 -13.26 20.53
C LEU A 331 -4.64 -12.19 20.47
N LEU A 332 -3.55 -12.43 21.22
CA LEU A 332 -2.35 -11.60 21.16
C LEU A 332 -1.18 -12.41 20.57
N LEU A 333 -0.56 -11.87 19.53
CA LEU A 333 0.62 -12.43 18.91
C LEU A 333 1.87 -11.75 19.46
N PHE A 334 2.70 -12.49 20.19
CA PHE A 334 4.04 -12.06 20.54
C PHE A 334 5.04 -12.64 19.57
N SER A 335 5.72 -11.79 18.81
CA SER A 335 6.76 -12.26 17.89
C SER A 335 7.90 -11.25 17.78
N SER A 336 9.12 -11.74 17.60
CA SER A 336 10.33 -10.92 17.46
C SER A 336 10.28 -10.01 16.24
N ALA A 337 9.53 -10.42 15.21
CA ALA A 337 9.34 -9.64 14.00
C ALA A 337 8.00 -9.95 13.36
N TYR A 338 7.47 -8.99 12.61
CA TYR A 338 6.31 -9.19 11.76
C TYR A 338 6.67 -9.93 10.45
N ASN A 339 7.25 -11.13 10.62
CA ASN A 339 7.78 -11.96 9.53
C ASN A 339 6.67 -12.74 8.81
N GLY A 340 7.03 -13.48 7.76
CA GLY A 340 6.06 -14.25 6.96
C GLY A 340 5.24 -15.25 7.79
N MET A 341 5.81 -15.87 8.83
CA MET A 341 5.08 -16.79 9.71
C MET A 341 3.99 -16.05 10.50
N THR A 342 4.37 -14.93 11.11
CA THR A 342 3.47 -14.08 11.90
C THR A 342 2.31 -13.58 11.03
N GLN A 343 2.61 -13.10 9.82
CA GLN A 343 1.61 -12.62 8.86
C GLN A 343 0.61 -13.72 8.47
N ARG A 344 1.08 -14.95 8.17
CA ARG A 344 0.19 -16.06 7.80
C ARG A 344 -0.70 -16.51 8.95
N ILE A 345 -0.14 -16.64 10.15
CA ILE A 345 -0.89 -17.02 11.35
C ILE A 345 -1.97 -15.97 11.64
N GLU A 346 -1.59 -14.68 11.68
CA GLU A 346 -2.54 -13.60 11.92
C GLU A 346 -3.69 -13.61 10.91
N HIS A 347 -3.38 -13.67 9.62
CA HIS A 347 -4.41 -13.69 8.58
C HIS A 347 -5.31 -14.92 8.67
N GLY A 348 -4.74 -16.10 8.94
CA GLY A 348 -5.53 -17.32 9.15
C GLY A 348 -6.51 -17.17 10.32
N LEU A 349 -6.08 -16.57 11.42
CA LEU A 349 -6.90 -16.34 12.61
C LEU A 349 -7.98 -15.26 12.38
N LEU A 350 -7.65 -14.19 11.65
CA LEU A 350 -8.61 -13.16 11.24
C LEU A 350 -9.70 -13.74 10.33
N ARG A 351 -9.35 -14.65 9.40
CA ARG A 351 -10.33 -15.35 8.54
C ARG A 351 -11.24 -16.30 9.32
N LEU A 352 -10.80 -16.83 10.46
CA LEU A 352 -11.65 -17.57 11.40
C LEU A 352 -12.54 -16.65 12.26
N GLY A 353 -12.47 -15.34 12.06
CA GLY A 353 -13.31 -14.35 12.74
C GLY A 353 -12.81 -13.92 14.12
N HIS A 354 -11.58 -14.28 14.52
CA HIS A 354 -11.02 -13.85 15.81
C HIS A 354 -10.58 -12.37 15.79
N VAL A 355 -10.45 -11.76 16.97
CA VAL A 355 -9.73 -10.49 17.12
C VAL A 355 -8.27 -10.84 17.33
N VAL A 356 -7.37 -10.29 16.53
CA VAL A 356 -5.93 -10.57 16.61
C VAL A 356 -5.18 -9.26 16.72
N THR A 357 -4.27 -9.18 17.69
CA THR A 357 -3.36 -8.05 17.86
C THR A 357 -1.92 -8.55 17.77
N PHE A 358 -1.08 -7.88 16.99
CA PHE A 358 0.36 -8.15 16.94
C PHE A 358 1.15 -7.20 17.83
N GLN A 359 2.08 -7.76 18.62
CA GLN A 359 3.04 -7.01 19.42
C GLN A 359 4.46 -7.57 19.22
N ILE A 360 5.42 -6.66 19.03
CA ILE A 360 6.85 -7.03 18.98
C ILE A 360 7.31 -7.44 20.38
N ALA A 361 7.94 -8.61 20.47
CA ALA A 361 8.47 -9.18 21.71
C ALA A 361 9.96 -8.81 21.92
N ASP A 362 10.25 -7.52 22.10
CA ASP A 362 11.63 -7.02 22.27
C ASP A 362 12.07 -6.80 23.72
N SER A 363 11.12 -6.54 24.63
CA SER A 363 11.38 -6.20 26.03
C SER A 363 10.27 -6.73 26.94
N ASP A 364 10.61 -6.95 28.21
CA ASP A 364 9.66 -7.53 29.17
C ASP A 364 8.58 -6.49 29.50
N GLU A 365 8.97 -5.22 29.55
CA GLU A 365 8.06 -4.10 29.77
C GLU A 365 7.04 -3.96 28.64
N ALA A 366 7.47 -4.09 27.37
CA ALA A 366 6.56 -4.00 26.22
C ALA A 366 5.57 -5.17 26.18
N MET A 367 6.05 -6.39 26.45
CA MET A 367 5.17 -7.58 26.50
C MET A 367 4.17 -7.47 27.65
N CYS A 368 4.61 -7.07 28.86
CA CYS A 368 3.71 -6.91 30.01
C CYS A 368 2.69 -5.79 29.77
N PHE A 369 3.10 -4.67 29.16
CA PHE A 369 2.19 -3.58 28.81
C PHE A 369 1.12 -4.03 27.82
N ALA A 370 1.51 -4.71 26.73
CA ALA A 370 0.57 -5.21 25.74
C ALA A 370 -0.38 -6.26 26.33
N PHE A 371 0.12 -7.16 27.18
CA PHE A 371 -0.72 -8.12 27.89
C PHE A 371 -1.78 -7.43 28.76
N ALA A 372 -1.38 -6.44 29.57
CA ALA A 372 -2.27 -5.67 30.43
C ALA A 372 -3.30 -4.85 29.63
N GLN A 373 -2.89 -4.27 28.50
CA GLN A 373 -3.74 -3.45 27.64
C GLN A 373 -4.79 -4.31 26.91
N HIS A 374 -4.36 -5.41 26.30
CA HIS A 374 -5.20 -6.17 25.39
C HIS A 374 -6.02 -7.27 26.06
N LYS A 375 -5.64 -7.74 27.26
CA LYS A 375 -6.35 -8.79 28.02
C LYS A 375 -6.75 -9.99 27.13
N PRO A 376 -5.79 -10.68 26.50
CA PRO A 376 -6.06 -11.76 25.56
C PRO A 376 -6.65 -13.00 26.24
N ASP A 377 -7.52 -13.73 25.52
CA ASP A 377 -7.96 -15.08 25.92
C ASP A 377 -6.82 -16.11 25.77
N LEU A 378 -5.96 -15.92 24.76
CA LEU A 378 -4.87 -16.81 24.39
C LEU A 378 -3.74 -16.02 23.73
N ILE A 379 -2.49 -16.35 24.06
CA ILE A 379 -1.30 -15.77 23.42
C ILE A 379 -0.68 -16.82 22.49
N ILE A 380 -0.30 -16.39 21.29
CA ILE A 380 0.40 -17.23 20.33
C ILE A 380 1.75 -16.58 20.02
N CYS A 381 2.79 -17.39 19.97
CA CYS A 381 4.15 -16.95 19.81
C CYS A 381 4.78 -17.61 18.56
N PRO A 382 4.55 -17.04 17.35
CA PRO A 382 5.09 -17.57 16.10
C PRO A 382 6.61 -17.67 16.07
N THR A 383 7.31 -16.63 16.54
CA THR A 383 8.77 -16.61 16.57
C THR A 383 9.28 -15.75 17.71
N LEU A 384 10.12 -16.30 18.57
CA LEU A 384 10.67 -15.58 19.72
C LEU A 384 12.20 -15.67 19.74
N MET A 385 12.83 -14.55 20.10
CA MET A 385 14.25 -14.44 20.41
C MET A 385 14.49 -14.15 21.89
N LYS A 386 13.43 -13.76 22.62
CA LYS A 386 13.42 -13.49 24.04
C LYS A 386 12.33 -14.34 24.70
N ALA A 387 12.60 -14.82 25.91
CA ALA A 387 11.63 -15.56 26.70
C ALA A 387 10.43 -14.67 27.07
N ILE A 388 9.25 -15.28 27.22
CA ILE A 388 8.05 -14.60 27.71
C ILE A 388 8.20 -14.44 29.23
N PRO A 389 7.90 -13.26 29.80
CA PRO A 389 7.91 -13.05 31.25
C PRO A 389 6.98 -14.03 31.99
N GLU A 390 7.44 -14.52 33.14
CA GLU A 390 6.69 -15.45 34.02
C GLU A 390 5.33 -14.89 34.42
N ASP A 391 5.25 -13.59 34.66
CA ASP A 391 4.01 -12.88 35.00
C ASP A 391 2.92 -12.94 33.92
N ILE A 392 3.26 -13.35 32.69
CA ILE A 392 2.32 -13.48 31.59
C ILE A 392 1.88 -14.94 31.43
N TYR A 393 2.84 -15.86 31.21
CA TYR A 393 2.49 -17.25 30.87
C TYR A 393 1.90 -18.05 32.04
N THR A 394 2.04 -17.57 33.27
CA THR A 394 1.35 -18.12 34.44
C THR A 394 -0.11 -17.66 34.54
N LYS A 395 -0.50 -16.57 33.87
CA LYS A 395 -1.85 -15.97 33.93
C LYS A 395 -2.72 -16.27 32.71
N VAL A 396 -2.10 -16.42 31.54
CA VAL A 396 -2.78 -16.76 30.29
C VAL A 396 -1.97 -17.85 29.58
N LYS A 397 -2.67 -18.76 28.90
CA LYS A 397 -2.02 -19.75 28.06
C LYS A 397 -1.24 -19.06 26.93
N CYS A 398 0.03 -19.43 26.81
CA CYS A 398 0.92 -18.96 25.75
C CYS A 398 1.38 -20.16 24.93
N LEU A 399 1.04 -20.19 23.64
CA LEU A 399 1.44 -21.26 22.72
C LEU A 399 2.65 -20.83 21.90
N ILE A 400 3.76 -21.51 22.06
CA ILE A 400 5.03 -21.28 21.34
C ILE A 400 5.08 -22.20 20.13
N VAL A 401 5.41 -21.62 18.98
CA VAL A 401 5.75 -22.36 17.76
C VAL A 401 7.24 -22.71 17.81
N HIS A 402 7.55 -23.99 17.97
CA HIS A 402 8.91 -24.50 17.92
C HIS A 402 9.18 -25.16 16.56
N PRO A 403 10.18 -24.73 15.76
CA PRO A 403 10.47 -25.30 14.44
C PRO A 403 11.26 -26.62 14.53
N GLY A 404 10.80 -27.53 15.39
CA GLY A 404 11.40 -28.83 15.68
C GLY A 404 10.38 -29.93 15.90
N ILE A 405 10.83 -31.18 15.72
CA ILE A 405 10.05 -32.39 16.02
C ILE A 405 9.73 -32.48 17.52
N LYS A 406 8.80 -33.35 17.88
CA LYS A 406 8.42 -33.59 19.27
C LYS A 406 9.63 -33.88 20.17
N GLY A 407 9.81 -33.04 21.19
CA GLY A 407 10.89 -33.10 22.18
C GLY A 407 12.20 -32.41 21.79
N ASP A 408 12.29 -31.86 20.58
CA ASP A 408 13.38 -30.99 20.18
C ASP A 408 13.30 -29.67 20.96
N ARG A 409 14.44 -29.20 21.48
CA ARG A 409 14.50 -27.98 22.29
C ARG A 409 15.71 -27.14 21.91
N GLY A 410 15.56 -25.82 21.94
CA GLY A 410 16.65 -24.87 21.81
C GLY A 410 16.63 -24.01 20.54
N PRO A 411 17.39 -22.90 20.54
CA PRO A 411 17.23 -21.81 19.58
C PRO A 411 17.84 -22.10 18.20
N SER A 412 18.55 -23.22 18.02
CA SER A 412 19.25 -23.60 16.78
C SER A 412 18.69 -24.87 16.15
N SER A 413 17.40 -25.17 16.40
CA SER A 413 16.71 -26.37 15.93
C SER A 413 16.92 -26.69 14.44
N LEU A 414 16.58 -25.75 13.54
CA LEU A 414 16.75 -25.94 12.10
C LEU A 414 18.22 -26.00 11.65
N ASP A 415 19.12 -25.30 12.36
CA ASP A 415 20.55 -25.40 12.09
C ASP A 415 21.05 -26.84 12.33
N TRP A 416 20.61 -27.45 13.44
CA TRP A 416 20.94 -28.83 13.77
C TRP A 416 20.32 -29.85 12.82
N ALA A 417 19.08 -29.61 12.37
CA ALA A 417 18.42 -30.46 11.39
C ALA A 417 19.24 -30.54 10.08
N ILE A 418 19.70 -29.39 9.58
CA ILE A 418 20.48 -29.30 8.33
C ILE A 418 21.90 -29.83 8.52
N LEU A 419 22.60 -29.45 9.59
CA LEU A 419 23.97 -29.91 9.84
C LEU A 419 24.06 -31.43 10.01
N ASN A 420 23.06 -32.03 10.68
CA ASN A 420 22.99 -33.47 10.88
C ASN A 420 22.33 -34.20 9.70
N SER A 421 22.00 -33.50 8.61
CA SER A 421 21.38 -34.06 7.40
C SER A 421 20.17 -34.97 7.69
N LYS A 422 19.30 -34.53 8.60
CA LYS A 422 18.08 -35.24 8.97
C LYS A 422 17.17 -35.42 7.75
N ASP A 423 16.59 -36.61 7.60
CA ASP A 423 15.61 -36.91 6.55
C ASP A 423 14.20 -36.42 6.89
N GLU A 424 13.90 -36.37 8.18
CA GLU A 424 12.62 -35.98 8.76
C GLU A 424 12.85 -34.88 9.80
N TRP A 425 12.03 -33.84 9.75
CA TRP A 425 11.95 -32.82 10.79
C TRP A 425 10.49 -32.43 11.02
N GLY A 426 10.20 -31.37 11.76
CA GLY A 426 8.82 -31.02 12.08
C GLY A 426 8.64 -29.67 12.74
N VAL A 427 7.41 -29.41 13.14
CA VAL A 427 7.01 -28.27 13.96
C VAL A 427 6.21 -28.78 15.14
N THR A 428 6.45 -28.20 16.31
CA THR A 428 5.73 -28.51 17.55
C THR A 428 5.14 -27.24 18.14
N ILE A 429 3.86 -27.28 18.50
CA ILE A 429 3.19 -26.23 19.27
C ILE A 429 3.17 -26.66 20.72
N LEU A 430 3.82 -25.89 21.59
CA LEU A 430 3.99 -26.21 23.00
C LEU A 430 3.59 -25.03 23.89
N GLU A 431 3.26 -25.30 25.15
CA GLU A 431 3.01 -24.24 26.13
C GLU A 431 4.32 -23.55 26.55
N ALA A 432 4.26 -22.25 26.82
CA ALA A 432 5.34 -21.58 27.51
C ALA A 432 5.50 -22.17 28.92
N ASP A 433 6.75 -22.44 29.30
CA ASP A 433 7.13 -23.00 30.58
C ASP A 433 8.44 -22.36 31.06
N LYS A 434 8.81 -22.59 32.32
CA LYS A 434 10.01 -22.04 32.95
C LYS A 434 11.29 -22.48 32.24
N GLU A 435 11.35 -23.75 31.81
CA GLU A 435 12.46 -24.19 30.97
C GLU A 435 12.12 -24.06 29.49
N MET A 436 13.08 -23.57 28.70
CA MET A 436 12.95 -23.37 27.25
C MET A 436 12.46 -24.64 26.54
N ASP A 437 11.38 -24.50 25.77
CA ASP A 437 10.75 -25.54 24.94
C ASP A 437 10.37 -26.84 25.69
N SER A 438 10.13 -26.77 27.01
CA SER A 438 9.78 -27.95 27.82
C SER A 438 8.28 -28.15 28.05
N GLY A 439 7.47 -27.14 27.74
CA GLY A 439 6.06 -27.13 28.09
C GLY A 439 5.23 -28.19 27.37
N ALA A 440 4.00 -28.37 27.86
CA ALA A 440 3.10 -29.39 27.34
C ALA A 440 2.78 -29.19 25.85
N ILE A 441 2.79 -30.26 25.09
CA ILE A 441 2.65 -30.29 23.64
C ILE A 441 1.18 -30.30 23.24
N TRP A 442 0.79 -29.34 22.42
CA TRP A 442 -0.57 -29.19 21.89
C TRP A 442 -0.78 -29.90 20.55
N ALA A 443 0.23 -29.80 19.69
CA ALA A 443 0.26 -30.45 18.40
C ALA A 443 1.71 -30.57 17.91
N SER A 444 1.99 -31.59 17.10
CA SER A 444 3.26 -31.76 16.43
C SER A 444 3.02 -32.47 15.10
N GLU A 445 3.72 -32.04 14.05
CA GLU A 445 3.64 -32.65 12.74
C GLU A 445 5.02 -32.65 12.09
N ASN A 446 5.37 -33.80 11.50
CA ASN A 446 6.65 -34.01 10.83
C ASN A 446 6.50 -33.83 9.32
N PHE A 447 7.60 -33.49 8.67
CA PHE A 447 7.75 -33.42 7.22
C PHE A 447 9.15 -33.87 6.78
N LEU A 448 9.27 -34.21 5.51
CA LEU A 448 10.55 -34.57 4.90
C LEU A 448 11.43 -33.32 4.71
N VAL A 449 12.71 -33.45 5.01
CA VAL A 449 13.73 -32.41 4.79
C VAL A 449 14.53 -32.77 3.53
N PRO A 450 14.48 -31.96 2.47
CA PRO A 450 15.31 -32.18 1.30
C PRO A 450 16.80 -32.15 1.67
N LYS A 451 17.61 -33.04 1.08
CA LYS A 451 19.05 -33.14 1.39
C LYS A 451 19.81 -31.84 1.11
N VAL A 452 19.41 -31.12 0.07
CA VAL A 452 20.03 -29.87 -0.37
C VAL A 452 19.05 -28.72 -0.13
N ILE A 453 19.05 -28.16 1.07
CA ILE A 453 18.16 -27.05 1.43
C ILE A 453 18.83 -26.05 2.36
N ALA A 454 18.62 -24.76 2.11
CA ALA A 454 19.01 -23.69 3.01
C ALA A 454 17.96 -23.50 4.13
N LYS A 455 18.40 -23.11 5.33
CA LYS A 455 17.52 -22.90 6.49
C LYS A 455 16.38 -21.92 6.18
N THR A 456 16.67 -20.81 5.51
CA THR A 456 15.64 -19.85 5.09
C THR A 456 14.59 -20.46 4.18
N HIS A 457 14.97 -21.37 3.28
CA HIS A 457 14.01 -22.04 2.41
C HIS A 457 13.12 -22.96 3.24
N LEU A 458 13.71 -23.90 3.99
CA LEU A 458 12.98 -24.84 4.85
C LEU A 458 12.01 -24.13 5.79
N TYR A 459 12.45 -22.99 6.35
CA TYR A 459 11.63 -22.11 7.17
C TYR A 459 10.43 -21.55 6.38
N ASN A 460 10.67 -20.93 5.22
CA ASN A 460 9.64 -20.25 4.42
C ASN A 460 8.68 -21.19 3.66
N SER A 461 9.00 -22.48 3.56
CA SER A 461 8.15 -23.52 2.97
C SER A 461 7.52 -24.43 4.04
N GLN A 462 8.15 -25.57 4.36
CA GLN A 462 7.54 -26.63 5.16
C GLN A 462 7.22 -26.16 6.59
N VAL A 463 8.14 -25.43 7.24
CA VAL A 463 7.97 -25.00 8.64
C VAL A 463 6.80 -24.03 8.78
N ILE A 464 6.75 -22.95 8.00
CA ILE A 464 5.65 -21.98 8.10
C ILE A 464 4.30 -22.61 7.75
N ASN A 465 4.23 -23.45 6.71
CA ASN A 465 2.98 -24.11 6.32
C ASN A 465 2.45 -24.99 7.45
N THR A 466 3.32 -25.82 8.02
CA THR A 466 2.99 -26.71 9.13
C THR A 466 2.62 -25.91 10.38
N ALA A 467 3.44 -24.92 10.76
CA ALA A 467 3.16 -24.03 11.90
C ALA A 467 1.81 -23.34 11.79
N SER A 468 1.49 -22.77 10.63
CA SER A 468 0.22 -22.07 10.42
C SER A 468 -0.96 -23.03 10.57
N LYS A 469 -0.88 -24.23 9.98
CA LYS A 469 -1.89 -25.28 10.11
C LYS A 469 -2.10 -25.67 11.58
N LEU A 470 -1.01 -26.01 12.29
CA LEU A 470 -1.07 -26.48 13.68
C LEU A 470 -1.57 -25.39 14.63
N VAL A 471 -1.18 -24.13 14.44
CA VAL A 471 -1.68 -23.02 15.27
C VAL A 471 -3.20 -22.86 15.11
N LEU A 472 -3.71 -22.87 13.87
CA LEU A 472 -5.16 -22.79 13.64
C LEU A 472 -5.91 -23.97 14.26
N GLU A 473 -5.32 -25.17 14.26
CA GLU A 473 -5.86 -26.34 14.96
C GLU A 473 -5.84 -26.16 16.49
N CYS A 474 -4.74 -25.68 17.06
CA CYS A 474 -4.61 -25.45 18.50
C CYS A 474 -5.60 -24.40 19.00
N VAL A 475 -5.82 -23.32 18.23
CA VAL A 475 -6.85 -22.33 18.57
C VAL A 475 -8.25 -22.95 18.56
N LYS A 476 -8.57 -23.81 17.58
CA LYS A 476 -9.84 -24.55 17.58
C LYS A 476 -9.97 -25.48 18.79
N LYS A 477 -8.91 -26.23 19.14
CA LYS A 477 -8.87 -27.08 20.34
C LYS A 477 -9.10 -26.26 21.61
N PHE A 478 -8.46 -25.10 21.73
CA PHE A 478 -8.64 -24.18 22.85
C PHE A 478 -10.08 -23.66 22.94
N GLN A 479 -10.69 -23.28 21.82
CA GLN A 479 -12.10 -22.84 21.79
C GLN A 479 -13.09 -23.91 22.24
N LEU A 480 -12.85 -25.17 21.89
CA LEU A 480 -13.71 -26.29 22.25
C LEU A 480 -13.52 -26.74 23.71
N ASN A 481 -12.47 -26.28 24.38
CA ASN A 481 -12.11 -26.62 25.76
C ASN A 481 -12.13 -28.13 26.07
N ASN A 482 -11.82 -28.96 25.07
CA ASN A 482 -11.96 -30.42 25.14
C ASN A 482 -10.62 -31.16 24.91
N PHE A 483 -9.51 -30.43 24.94
CA PHE A 483 -8.19 -30.97 24.66
C PHE A 483 -7.26 -30.74 25.85
N LYS A 484 -6.55 -31.81 26.25
CA LYS A 484 -5.50 -31.75 27.27
C LYS A 484 -4.15 -31.95 26.57
N PRO A 485 -3.22 -30.98 26.66
CA PRO A 485 -1.91 -31.12 26.06
C PRO A 485 -1.08 -32.21 26.73
N GLU A 486 -0.18 -32.82 25.97
CA GLU A 486 0.67 -33.93 26.42
C GLU A 486 1.93 -33.39 27.09
N SER A 487 2.21 -33.79 28.33
CA SER A 487 3.49 -33.47 28.98
C SER A 487 4.66 -34.10 28.23
N LEU A 488 5.74 -33.33 28.02
CA LEU A 488 6.94 -33.85 27.38
C LEU A 488 7.55 -34.98 28.21
N ASN A 489 7.68 -36.16 27.63
CA ASN A 489 8.28 -37.33 28.27
C ASN A 489 9.28 -38.02 27.33
N TYR A 490 10.57 -37.88 27.61
CA TYR A 490 11.64 -38.49 26.81
C TYR A 490 11.69 -40.02 26.88
N ALA A 491 11.00 -40.66 27.83
CA ALA A 491 10.86 -42.12 27.85
C ALA A 491 9.88 -42.64 26.79
N ASN A 492 9.05 -41.78 26.18
CA ASN A 492 8.12 -42.16 25.13
C ASN A 492 8.88 -42.34 23.78
N PRO A 493 8.84 -43.52 23.14
CA PRO A 493 9.53 -43.78 21.86
C PRO A 493 9.13 -42.85 20.71
N SER A 494 7.95 -42.22 20.78
CA SER A 494 7.51 -41.22 19.78
C SER A 494 8.24 -39.88 19.89
N VAL A 495 8.90 -39.61 21.03
CA VAL A 495 9.67 -38.38 21.29
C VAL A 495 11.09 -38.59 20.80
N LYS A 496 11.35 -38.18 19.55
CA LYS A 496 12.66 -38.35 18.89
C LYS A 496 13.60 -37.15 19.06
N GLY A 497 13.08 -36.00 19.49
CA GLY A 497 13.87 -34.78 19.68
C GLY A 497 14.69 -34.79 20.98
N ARG A 498 15.55 -33.79 21.14
CA ARG A 498 16.37 -33.60 22.35
C ARG A 498 16.69 -32.12 22.56
N LEU A 499 17.24 -31.80 23.73
CA LEU A 499 17.84 -30.49 23.96
C LEU A 499 19.12 -30.32 23.14
N HIS A 500 19.16 -29.24 22.36
CA HIS A 500 20.30 -28.86 21.55
C HIS A 500 21.01 -27.63 22.13
N GLU A 501 22.34 -27.63 22.07
CA GLU A 501 23.12 -26.43 22.38
C GLU A 501 22.93 -25.35 21.30
N THR A 502 23.06 -24.09 21.70
CA THR A 502 23.08 -22.95 20.76
C THR A 502 24.37 -22.97 19.95
N ILE A 503 24.25 -22.94 18.62
CA ILE A 503 25.42 -22.95 17.75
C ILE A 503 26.02 -21.55 17.63
N LYS A 504 27.29 -21.40 18.02
CA LYS A 504 28.05 -20.15 17.93
C LYS A 504 29.05 -20.17 16.76
N GLN A 505 29.52 -18.99 16.34
CA GLN A 505 30.54 -18.86 15.29
C GLN A 505 31.87 -19.54 15.65
N THR A 506 32.16 -19.71 16.93
CA THR A 506 33.39 -20.35 17.43
C THR A 506 33.30 -21.88 17.46
N HIS A 507 32.12 -22.47 17.25
CA HIS A 507 31.97 -23.92 17.27
C HIS A 507 32.42 -24.52 15.93
N SER A 508 33.01 -25.71 15.97
CA SER A 508 33.44 -26.48 14.78
C SER A 508 32.29 -26.73 13.79
N HIS A 509 31.06 -26.86 14.29
CA HIS A 509 29.83 -26.94 13.51
C HIS A 509 29.55 -25.71 12.63
N ARG A 510 30.24 -24.58 12.84
CA ARG A 510 30.07 -23.33 12.09
C ARG A 510 31.35 -22.85 11.40
N GLN A 511 32.52 -23.11 11.98
CA GLN A 511 33.81 -22.76 11.36
C GLN A 511 34.10 -23.64 10.16
N ILE A 512 34.69 -23.06 9.11
CA ILE A 512 35.23 -23.82 7.98
C ILE A 512 36.66 -24.23 8.33
N ASN A 513 36.95 -25.52 8.26
CA ASN A 513 38.30 -26.05 8.24
C ASN A 513 38.65 -26.38 6.78
N TRP A 514 39.40 -25.48 6.12
CA TRP A 514 39.71 -25.59 4.68
C TRP A 514 40.49 -26.86 4.30
N GLU A 515 41.23 -27.47 5.23
CA GLU A 515 42.03 -28.68 5.00
C GLU A 515 41.21 -29.97 5.16
N MET A 516 40.14 -29.93 5.95
CA MET A 516 39.37 -31.12 6.33
C MET A 516 37.97 -31.14 5.73
N ASP A 517 37.30 -29.99 5.66
CA ASP A 517 35.93 -29.92 5.18
C ASP A 517 35.88 -30.08 3.66
N THR A 518 35.03 -30.99 3.20
CA THR A 518 34.66 -31.11 1.80
C THR A 518 33.73 -29.97 1.39
N THR A 519 33.59 -29.77 0.08
CA THR A 519 32.68 -28.81 -0.53
C THR A 519 31.25 -28.97 0.02
N GLU A 520 30.76 -30.20 0.15
CA GLU A 520 29.42 -30.46 0.69
C GLU A 520 29.30 -30.13 2.18
N ILE A 521 30.34 -30.39 3.00
CA ILE A 521 30.35 -30.00 4.41
C ILE A 521 30.30 -28.47 4.54
N ILE A 522 31.10 -27.76 3.74
CA ILE A 522 31.14 -26.29 3.73
C ILE A 522 29.77 -25.72 3.32
N LEU A 523 29.21 -26.22 2.21
CA LEU A 523 27.89 -25.79 1.74
C LEU A 523 26.79 -26.09 2.76
N ARG A 524 26.82 -27.22 3.45
CA ARG A 524 25.88 -27.55 4.53
C ARG A 524 26.00 -26.59 5.72
N LYS A 525 27.22 -26.21 6.12
CA LYS A 525 27.44 -25.18 7.14
C LYS A 525 26.86 -23.83 6.72
N ILE A 526 27.05 -23.44 5.45
CA ILE A 526 26.49 -22.21 4.88
C ILE A 526 24.96 -22.28 4.85
N ARG A 527 24.38 -23.35 4.32
CA ARG A 527 22.92 -23.59 4.25
C ARG A 527 22.26 -23.53 5.63
N ALA A 528 22.87 -24.13 6.66
CA ALA A 528 22.39 -24.06 8.04
C ALA A 528 22.47 -22.63 8.62
N ALA A 529 23.44 -21.82 8.20
CA ALA A 529 23.61 -20.44 8.65
C ALA A 529 22.87 -19.40 7.78
N ASP A 530 22.23 -19.84 6.70
CA ASP A 530 21.55 -18.96 5.74
C ASP A 530 20.08 -18.79 6.12
N SER A 531 19.58 -17.62 6.47
CA SER A 531 20.15 -16.30 6.16
C SER A 531 20.82 -15.65 7.35
N GLN A 532 20.64 -16.15 8.57
CA GLN A 532 21.36 -15.67 9.74
C GLN A 532 21.86 -16.85 10.55
N PRO A 533 23.07 -16.79 11.14
CA PRO A 533 23.97 -15.63 11.21
C PRO A 533 25.00 -15.50 10.07
N GLY A 534 25.00 -16.41 9.09
CA GLY A 534 26.08 -16.60 8.11
C GLY A 534 27.26 -17.39 8.67
N VAL A 535 28.16 -17.83 7.79
CA VAL A 535 29.40 -18.53 8.17
C VAL A 535 30.56 -17.54 8.11
N LYS A 536 31.18 -17.22 9.25
CA LYS A 536 32.42 -16.43 9.26
C LYS A 536 33.58 -17.27 8.74
N ALA A 537 34.23 -16.81 7.69
CA ALA A 537 35.37 -17.48 7.07
C ALA A 537 36.46 -16.48 6.69
N GLU A 538 37.70 -16.95 6.68
CA GLU A 538 38.84 -16.26 6.09
C GLU A 538 39.05 -16.83 4.68
N ILE A 539 38.96 -15.98 3.66
CA ILE A 539 39.16 -16.32 2.26
C ILE A 539 40.41 -15.61 1.73
N GLU A 540 41.13 -16.25 0.82
CA GLU A 540 42.36 -15.70 0.23
C GLU A 540 42.09 -15.09 -1.14
N LEU A 541 42.53 -13.85 -1.33
CA LEU A 541 42.39 -13.07 -2.55
C LEU A 541 43.65 -12.23 -2.75
N ASP A 542 44.33 -12.34 -3.90
CA ASP A 542 45.60 -11.65 -4.20
C ASP A 542 46.69 -11.79 -3.12
N ASN A 543 46.89 -13.01 -2.62
CA ASN A 543 47.79 -13.32 -1.50
C ASN A 543 47.45 -12.59 -0.19
N GLN A 544 46.24 -12.03 -0.07
CA GLN A 544 45.72 -11.41 1.14
C GLN A 544 44.56 -12.21 1.71
N LYS A 545 44.59 -12.41 3.03
CA LYS A 545 43.53 -13.07 3.78
C LYS A 545 42.50 -12.06 4.25
N ILE A 546 41.24 -12.25 3.86
CA ILE A 546 40.13 -11.38 4.25
C ILE A 546 39.04 -12.17 4.98
N THR A 547 38.59 -11.64 6.12
CA THR A 547 37.49 -12.23 6.87
C THR A 547 36.15 -11.72 6.37
N ARG A 548 35.22 -12.63 6.03
CA ARG A 548 33.85 -12.32 5.61
C ARG A 548 32.83 -13.33 6.16
N PHE A 549 31.56 -12.94 6.19
CA PHE A 549 30.46 -13.89 6.39
C PHE A 549 29.92 -14.33 5.03
N LEU A 550 29.86 -15.64 4.80
CA LEU A 550 29.44 -16.27 3.55
C LEU A 550 27.94 -16.62 3.58
N TYR A 551 27.24 -16.40 2.46
CA TYR A 551 25.81 -16.74 2.25
C TYR A 551 25.54 -17.13 0.80
N GLY A 552 24.41 -17.82 0.55
CA GLY A 552 23.99 -18.18 -0.81
C GLY A 552 25.01 -19.06 -1.52
N GLY A 553 25.34 -20.20 -0.91
CA GLY A 553 26.34 -21.15 -1.39
C GLY A 553 25.80 -22.10 -2.46
N HIS A 554 26.54 -22.27 -3.56
CA HIS A 554 26.21 -23.17 -4.67
C HIS A 554 27.40 -24.05 -5.04
N TYR A 555 27.12 -25.30 -5.41
CA TYR A 555 28.16 -26.23 -5.85
C TYR A 555 28.75 -25.81 -7.20
N GLU A 556 30.03 -26.10 -7.43
CA GLU A 556 30.71 -25.89 -8.71
C GLU A 556 31.29 -27.20 -9.24
N GLY A 557 30.82 -27.62 -10.42
CA GLY A 557 31.21 -28.86 -11.09
C GLY A 557 31.84 -28.69 -12.47
N ALA A 558 32.04 -27.47 -12.97
CA ALA A 558 32.60 -27.16 -14.29
C ALA A 558 34.05 -26.61 -14.26
N ILE A 559 34.55 -26.12 -13.12
CA ILE A 559 35.94 -25.62 -12.99
C ILE A 559 36.96 -26.77 -13.01
N ASN A 560 38.08 -26.56 -13.70
CA ASN A 560 39.21 -27.51 -13.80
C ASN A 560 39.77 -27.85 -12.40
N LYS A 561 39.92 -29.15 -12.11
CA LYS A 561 40.47 -29.67 -10.86
C LYS A 561 41.90 -29.18 -10.58
N ASP A 562 42.66 -28.80 -11.60
CA ASP A 562 44.03 -28.28 -11.43
C ASP A 562 44.09 -26.93 -10.69
N LEU A 563 42.97 -26.18 -10.63
CA LEU A 563 42.86 -24.91 -9.90
C LEU A 563 42.54 -25.10 -8.40
N ILE A 564 42.38 -26.35 -7.93
CA ILE A 564 41.91 -26.71 -6.57
C ILE A 564 43.08 -26.87 -5.57
N ALA A 565 44.32 -26.58 -5.98
CA ALA A 565 45.52 -26.80 -5.15
C ALA A 565 45.57 -25.97 -3.83
N CYS A 566 44.74 -24.93 -3.68
CA CYS A 566 44.76 -24.03 -2.51
C CYS A 566 43.34 -23.79 -1.93
N PRO A 567 42.83 -24.65 -1.01
CA PRO A 567 41.54 -24.45 -0.36
C PRO A 567 41.43 -23.08 0.34
N GLY A 568 40.29 -22.40 0.17
CA GLY A 568 40.05 -21.04 0.68
C GLY A 568 40.41 -19.91 -0.28
N LYS A 569 41.10 -20.21 -1.40
CA LYS A 569 41.43 -19.23 -2.45
C LYS A 569 40.22 -18.90 -3.33
N VAL A 570 40.03 -17.62 -3.61
CA VAL A 570 39.04 -17.15 -4.59
C VAL A 570 39.57 -17.41 -6.00
N LEU A 571 38.82 -18.17 -6.78
CA LEU A 571 39.21 -18.65 -8.11
C LEU A 571 38.68 -17.79 -9.24
N ALA A 572 37.43 -17.34 -9.13
CA ALA A 572 36.71 -16.69 -10.22
C ALA A 572 35.54 -15.84 -9.72
N ARG A 573 35.02 -14.98 -10.61
CA ARG A 573 33.75 -14.25 -10.43
C ARG A 573 32.79 -14.46 -11.60
N ARG A 574 31.49 -14.44 -11.32
CA ARG A 574 30.37 -14.54 -12.28
C ARG A 574 29.12 -13.94 -11.64
N ASP A 575 28.36 -13.12 -12.37
CA ASP A 575 27.09 -12.53 -11.92
C ASP A 575 27.14 -11.96 -10.48
N GLU A 576 28.23 -11.27 -10.16
CA GLU A 576 28.52 -10.68 -8.85
C GLU A 576 28.74 -11.67 -7.68
N ALA A 577 28.77 -12.97 -7.97
CA ALA A 577 29.24 -14.04 -7.08
C ALA A 577 30.74 -14.30 -7.25
N ILE A 578 31.33 -14.96 -6.25
CA ILE A 578 32.72 -15.45 -6.29
C ILE A 578 32.77 -16.96 -6.11
N CYS A 579 33.68 -17.62 -6.81
CA CYS A 579 33.98 -19.04 -6.64
C CYS A 579 35.19 -19.22 -5.72
N ILE A 580 35.10 -20.15 -4.77
CA ILE A 580 36.13 -20.41 -3.76
C ILE A 580 36.53 -21.88 -3.83
N ALA A 581 37.83 -22.15 -3.79
CA ALA A 581 38.37 -23.50 -3.71
C ALA A 581 38.04 -24.15 -2.36
N ALA A 582 37.68 -25.43 -2.40
CA ALA A 582 37.58 -26.31 -1.25
C ALA A 582 38.61 -27.45 -1.38
N LYS A 583 38.66 -28.35 -0.40
CA LYS A 583 39.59 -29.49 -0.42
C LYS A 583 39.42 -30.41 -1.63
N ASP A 584 38.17 -30.67 -2.03
CA ASP A 584 37.79 -31.69 -3.01
C ASP A 584 37.10 -31.11 -4.26
N GLY A 585 37.00 -29.78 -4.34
CA GLY A 585 36.11 -29.12 -5.28
C GLY A 585 36.19 -27.59 -5.19
N ALA A 586 35.14 -26.94 -5.65
CA ALA A 586 34.93 -25.51 -5.46
C ALA A 586 33.44 -25.23 -5.23
N PHE A 587 33.13 -24.03 -4.75
CA PHE A 587 31.76 -23.58 -4.58
C PHE A 587 31.63 -22.08 -4.77
N TRP A 588 30.46 -21.64 -5.20
CA TRP A 588 30.12 -20.22 -5.36
C TRP A 588 29.48 -19.66 -4.11
N ILE A 589 29.78 -18.40 -3.84
CA ILE A 589 29.15 -17.55 -2.83
C ILE A 589 28.57 -16.33 -3.53
N SER A 590 27.25 -16.21 -3.51
CA SER A 590 26.56 -15.07 -4.14
C SER A 590 26.56 -13.82 -3.27
N GLN A 591 26.69 -13.96 -1.94
CA GLN A 591 26.53 -12.85 -1.01
C GLN A 591 27.57 -12.88 0.11
N LEU A 592 28.10 -11.70 0.43
CA LEU A 592 29.04 -11.49 1.52
C LEU A 592 28.54 -10.42 2.49
N ARG A 593 29.01 -10.50 3.73
CA ARG A 593 28.90 -9.41 4.70
C ARG A 593 30.22 -9.23 5.43
N SER A 594 30.66 -7.99 5.61
CA SER A 594 31.84 -7.68 6.42
C SER A 594 31.59 -7.96 7.92
N PRO A 595 32.64 -8.24 8.70
CA PRO A 595 32.56 -8.19 10.16
C PRO A 595 32.14 -6.80 10.65
N LYS A 596 31.48 -6.75 11.81
CA LYS A 596 31.19 -5.49 12.49
C LYS A 596 32.50 -4.82 12.91
N THR A 597 32.62 -3.52 12.67
CA THR A 597 33.74 -2.70 13.12
C THR A 597 33.21 -1.43 13.81
N LYS A 598 34.08 -0.66 14.48
CA LYS A 598 33.68 0.64 15.05
C LYS A 598 33.20 1.63 13.97
N LEU A 599 33.80 1.59 12.78
CA LEU A 599 33.47 2.44 11.64
C LEU A 599 32.25 1.94 10.86
N ASN A 600 32.01 0.63 10.85
CA ASN A 600 30.84 0.01 10.23
C ASN A 600 30.14 -0.93 11.24
N PRO A 601 29.36 -0.37 12.18
CA PRO A 601 28.69 -1.15 13.23
C PRO A 601 27.54 -2.02 12.69
N TYR A 602 27.02 -1.70 11.49
CA TYR A 602 25.86 -2.32 10.87
C TYR A 602 26.16 -2.80 9.44
N PRO A 603 27.03 -3.80 9.26
CA PRO A 603 27.36 -4.29 7.93
C PRO A 603 26.16 -5.01 7.31
N PHE A 604 25.90 -4.73 6.03
CA PHE A 604 24.82 -5.33 5.26
C PHE A 604 25.33 -6.48 4.40
N LYS A 605 24.42 -7.39 4.02
CA LYS A 605 24.73 -8.39 2.99
C LYS A 605 24.66 -7.73 1.63
N LEU A 606 25.67 -7.96 0.81
CA LEU A 606 25.80 -7.42 -0.53
C LEU A 606 26.22 -8.54 -1.48
N PRO A 607 25.97 -8.41 -2.79
CA PRO A 607 26.58 -9.29 -3.78
C PRO A 607 28.10 -9.36 -3.54
N ALA A 608 28.68 -10.55 -3.69
CA ALA A 608 30.04 -10.81 -3.25
C ALA A 608 31.06 -9.84 -3.87
N THR A 609 30.98 -9.56 -5.18
CA THR A 609 31.87 -8.59 -5.82
C THR A 609 31.64 -7.17 -5.34
N THR A 610 30.38 -6.73 -5.16
CA THR A 610 30.04 -5.41 -4.60
C THR A 610 30.62 -5.23 -3.20
N GLN A 611 30.58 -6.29 -2.38
CA GLN A 611 31.11 -6.27 -1.02
C GLN A 611 32.65 -6.19 -1.00
N LEU A 612 33.31 -6.85 -1.95
CA LEU A 612 34.77 -6.81 -2.12
C LEU A 612 35.26 -5.50 -2.75
N GLY A 613 34.39 -4.77 -3.45
CA GLY A 613 34.73 -3.49 -4.08
C GLY A 613 35.86 -3.67 -5.10
N LYS A 614 36.88 -2.80 -5.03
CA LYS A 614 38.05 -2.83 -5.94
C LYS A 614 38.80 -4.17 -5.92
N LEU A 615 38.81 -4.88 -4.79
CA LEU A 615 39.45 -6.21 -4.71
C LEU A 615 38.82 -7.22 -5.69
N SER A 616 37.56 -7.00 -6.10
CA SER A 616 36.89 -7.88 -7.06
C SER A 616 37.39 -7.71 -8.50
N GLU A 617 38.07 -6.62 -8.83
CA GLU A 617 38.60 -6.33 -10.18
C GLU A 617 39.73 -7.29 -10.55
N ASN A 618 40.48 -7.77 -9.56
CA ASN A 618 41.60 -8.70 -9.73
C ASN A 618 41.14 -10.17 -9.86
N ILE A 619 39.85 -10.45 -9.64
CA ILE A 619 39.29 -11.79 -9.79
C ILE A 619 38.97 -12.03 -11.27
N SER A 620 39.51 -13.11 -11.83
CA SER A 620 39.21 -13.56 -13.18
C SER A 620 37.71 -13.76 -13.37
N ALA A 621 37.12 -13.04 -14.34
CA ALA A 621 35.73 -13.21 -14.70
C ALA A 621 35.58 -14.40 -15.64
N ILE A 622 34.76 -15.39 -15.27
CA ILE A 622 34.41 -16.48 -16.17
C ILE A 622 33.20 -16.03 -16.99
N ASN A 623 33.49 -15.40 -18.13
CA ASN A 623 32.51 -15.14 -19.18
C ASN A 623 32.39 -16.41 -20.03
N LEU A 624 31.46 -17.28 -19.68
CA LEU A 624 30.75 -17.96 -20.76
C LEU A 624 29.97 -16.84 -21.45
N GLU A 625 30.07 -16.66 -22.78
CA GLU A 625 29.04 -15.93 -23.52
C GLU A 625 27.71 -16.37 -22.93
N GLN A 626 26.94 -15.46 -22.32
CA GLN A 626 25.82 -15.79 -21.42
C GLN A 626 24.95 -16.90 -22.03
N VAL A 627 25.26 -18.16 -21.70
CA VAL A 627 24.49 -19.28 -22.19
C VAL A 627 23.26 -19.24 -21.32
N LEU A 628 22.25 -18.52 -21.80
CA LEU A 628 20.97 -18.40 -21.12
C LEU A 628 20.41 -19.80 -20.84
N ILE A 629 20.70 -20.77 -21.71
CA ILE A 629 20.36 -22.18 -21.55
C ILE A 629 21.11 -22.79 -20.36
N ALA A 630 20.37 -23.42 -19.44
CA ALA A 630 20.95 -24.05 -18.26
C ALA A 630 22.03 -25.09 -18.64
N PRO A 631 23.22 -25.04 -18.01
CA PRO A 631 24.30 -25.99 -18.30
C PRO A 631 23.97 -27.39 -17.81
N THR A 632 24.55 -28.40 -18.45
CA THR A 632 24.43 -29.81 -18.06
C THR A 632 25.16 -30.13 -16.75
N LEU A 633 26.17 -29.34 -16.38
CA LEU A 633 26.93 -29.46 -15.13
C LEU A 633 26.42 -28.46 -14.08
N ALA A 634 26.41 -28.90 -12.81
CA ALA A 634 26.04 -28.04 -11.68
C ALA A 634 27.04 -26.90 -11.48
N THR A 635 26.62 -25.66 -11.73
CA THR A 635 27.42 -24.44 -11.52
C THR A 635 26.49 -23.31 -11.05
N PHE A 636 27.04 -22.20 -10.56
CA PHE A 636 26.23 -21.03 -10.26
C PHE A 636 25.85 -20.31 -11.55
N GLN A 637 24.54 -20.18 -11.74
CA GLN A 637 23.94 -19.34 -12.76
C GLN A 637 22.76 -18.62 -12.10
N GLU A 638 22.83 -17.29 -12.05
CA GLU A 638 21.82 -16.50 -11.36
C GLU A 638 20.50 -16.42 -12.17
N ILE A 639 20.62 -16.41 -13.50
CA ILE A 639 19.50 -16.39 -14.45
C ILE A 639 19.71 -17.49 -15.47
N SER A 640 18.73 -18.40 -15.61
CA SER A 640 18.77 -19.52 -16.54
C SER A 640 17.44 -19.72 -17.25
N LEU A 641 17.48 -20.33 -18.43
CA LEU A 641 16.34 -20.67 -19.25
C LEU A 641 16.33 -22.17 -19.51
N GLU A 642 15.24 -22.82 -19.13
CA GLU A 642 14.91 -24.16 -19.58
C GLU A 642 14.03 -24.04 -20.84
N LEU A 643 14.45 -24.67 -21.93
CA LEU A 643 13.68 -24.69 -23.17
C LEU A 643 12.89 -25.99 -23.30
N PHE A 644 11.63 -25.84 -23.67
CA PHE A 644 10.71 -26.90 -24.07
C PHE A 644 10.27 -26.62 -25.52
N ASP A 645 9.83 -27.65 -26.24
CA ASP A 645 9.58 -27.61 -27.70
C ASP A 645 8.82 -26.35 -28.21
N SER A 646 7.91 -25.78 -27.42
CA SER A 646 7.14 -24.58 -27.78
C SER A 646 7.13 -23.46 -26.72
N TYR A 647 7.85 -23.60 -25.61
CA TYR A 647 7.88 -22.56 -24.56
C TYR A 647 9.19 -22.58 -23.76
N GLY A 648 9.52 -21.47 -23.11
CA GLY A 648 10.68 -21.35 -22.22
C GLY A 648 10.28 -21.12 -20.76
N VAL A 649 11.12 -21.53 -19.83
CA VAL A 649 10.99 -21.25 -18.38
C VAL A 649 12.22 -20.49 -17.92
N LEU A 650 12.05 -19.20 -17.70
CA LEU A 650 13.09 -18.27 -17.26
C LEU A 650 13.13 -18.24 -15.73
N ASN A 651 14.17 -18.84 -15.17
CA ASN A 651 14.49 -18.82 -13.75
C ASN A 651 15.41 -17.64 -13.45
N PHE A 652 15.15 -16.94 -12.34
CA PHE A 652 16.06 -15.92 -11.81
C PHE A 652 16.09 -16.03 -10.28
N ASN A 653 17.27 -16.28 -9.72
CA ASN A 653 17.44 -16.58 -8.31
C ASN A 653 18.14 -15.44 -7.56
N PHE A 654 17.56 -14.25 -7.60
CA PHE A 654 18.08 -13.11 -6.86
C PHE A 654 17.95 -13.36 -5.36
N TYR A 655 19.05 -13.28 -4.63
CA TYR A 655 19.09 -13.60 -3.21
C TYR A 655 18.11 -12.71 -2.40
N ASN A 656 17.24 -13.35 -1.60
CA ASN A 656 16.09 -12.72 -0.90
C ASN A 656 15.08 -12.02 -1.82
N GLY A 657 15.10 -12.27 -3.13
CA GLY A 657 14.27 -11.57 -4.12
C GLY A 657 14.57 -10.08 -4.27
N ALA A 658 15.67 -9.57 -3.71
CA ALA A 658 16.04 -8.16 -3.82
C ALA A 658 16.75 -7.93 -5.15
N MET A 659 16.22 -7.07 -6.01
CA MET A 659 16.71 -6.87 -7.39
C MET A 659 17.57 -5.61 -7.47
N SER A 660 18.89 -5.75 -7.59
CA SER A 660 19.79 -4.61 -7.84
C SER A 660 19.63 -4.08 -9.26
N THR A 661 20.15 -2.88 -9.53
CA THR A 661 20.20 -2.30 -10.88
C THR A 661 20.85 -3.27 -11.88
N SER A 662 22.02 -3.81 -11.55
CA SER A 662 22.76 -4.79 -12.35
C SER A 662 22.00 -6.09 -12.60
N GLN A 663 21.27 -6.62 -11.61
CA GLN A 663 20.44 -7.81 -11.74
C GLN A 663 19.25 -7.56 -12.67
N CYS A 664 18.62 -6.38 -12.59
CA CYS A 664 17.53 -5.99 -13.47
C CYS A 664 18.01 -5.87 -14.92
N GLU A 665 19.20 -5.29 -15.15
CA GLU A 665 19.81 -5.20 -16.48
C GLU A 665 20.11 -6.58 -17.07
N ARG A 666 20.64 -7.52 -16.26
CA ARG A 666 20.84 -8.92 -16.68
C ARG A 666 19.52 -9.62 -17.02
N LEU A 667 18.48 -9.42 -16.20
CA LEU A 667 17.16 -9.99 -16.45
C LEU A 667 16.51 -9.41 -17.71
N LEU A 668 16.61 -8.10 -17.91
CA LEU A 668 16.14 -7.43 -19.12
C LEU A 668 16.82 -8.02 -20.36
N LYS A 669 18.15 -8.22 -20.30
CA LYS A 669 18.90 -8.83 -21.39
C LYS A 669 18.41 -10.26 -21.68
N ALA A 670 18.23 -11.08 -20.66
CA ALA A 670 17.72 -12.45 -20.80
C ALA A 670 16.30 -12.49 -21.43
N ILE A 671 15.41 -11.58 -21.03
CA ILE A 671 14.06 -11.48 -21.61
C ILE A 671 14.12 -11.06 -23.09
N LYS A 672 15.00 -10.10 -23.43
CA LYS A 672 15.23 -9.69 -24.82
C LYS A 672 15.79 -10.81 -25.68
N GLU A 673 16.66 -11.65 -25.14
CA GLU A 673 17.18 -12.84 -25.82
C GLU A 673 16.07 -13.87 -26.06
N CYS A 674 15.16 -14.08 -25.10
CA CYS A 674 14.02 -14.99 -25.26
C CYS A 674 13.11 -14.61 -26.44
N LYS A 675 13.04 -13.32 -26.80
CA LYS A 675 12.26 -12.83 -27.94
C LYS A 675 12.73 -13.40 -29.29
N ASN A 676 14.01 -13.75 -29.40
CA ASN A 676 14.60 -14.27 -30.63
C ASN A 676 14.54 -15.81 -30.70
N LEU A 677 14.01 -16.47 -29.67
CA LEU A 677 13.86 -17.92 -29.64
C LEU A 677 12.53 -18.33 -30.28
N PRO A 678 12.45 -19.53 -30.89
CA PRO A 678 11.23 -20.04 -31.52
C PRO A 678 10.20 -20.53 -30.50
N VAL A 679 9.95 -19.76 -29.43
CA VAL A 679 9.02 -20.08 -28.36
C VAL A 679 7.71 -19.32 -28.52
N LYS A 680 6.59 -19.98 -28.25
CA LYS A 680 5.24 -19.39 -28.23
C LYS A 680 4.84 -18.89 -26.85
N GLY A 681 5.50 -19.40 -25.80
CA GLY A 681 5.25 -19.03 -24.41
C GLY A 681 6.53 -18.84 -23.60
N LEU A 682 6.46 -18.00 -22.58
CA LEU A 682 7.53 -17.76 -21.61
C LEU A 682 6.97 -17.74 -20.19
N ILE A 683 7.46 -18.63 -19.33
CA ILE A 683 7.17 -18.63 -17.89
C ILE A 683 8.31 -17.91 -17.18
N LEU A 684 8.00 -16.84 -16.44
CA LEU A 684 8.88 -16.25 -15.45
C LEU A 684 8.65 -16.98 -14.12
N ALA A 685 9.64 -17.75 -13.67
CA ALA A 685 9.48 -18.65 -12.51
C ALA A 685 10.19 -18.16 -11.24
N GLY A 686 11.07 -17.16 -11.35
CA GLY A 686 11.99 -16.81 -10.26
C GLY A 686 12.81 -18.03 -9.84
N SER A 687 12.76 -18.37 -8.56
CA SER A 687 13.14 -19.67 -8.03
C SER A 687 12.13 -20.14 -6.97
N ALA A 688 12.21 -21.42 -6.58
CA ALA A 688 11.40 -21.95 -5.47
C ALA A 688 11.57 -21.17 -4.15
N ASN A 689 12.66 -20.41 -4.02
CA ASN A 689 13.06 -19.69 -2.80
C ASN A 689 12.86 -18.19 -2.91
N ASN A 690 12.99 -17.65 -4.12
CA ASN A 690 13.05 -16.22 -4.37
C ASN A 690 12.22 -15.89 -5.62
N TRP A 691 11.17 -15.09 -5.46
CA TRP A 691 10.54 -14.39 -6.56
C TRP A 691 11.18 -13.01 -6.67
N SER A 692 10.52 -12.00 -6.13
CA SER A 692 10.98 -10.63 -6.08
C SER A 692 10.34 -9.89 -4.92
N ASN A 693 11.13 -9.03 -4.28
CA ASN A 693 10.72 -8.06 -3.27
C ASN A 693 10.94 -6.62 -3.77
N GLY A 694 11.16 -6.44 -5.07
CA GLY A 694 11.46 -5.15 -5.71
C GLY A 694 12.90 -4.71 -5.52
N ILE A 695 13.11 -3.40 -5.36
CA ILE A 695 14.42 -2.74 -5.26
C ILE A 695 15.34 -3.36 -4.20
N ASN A 696 16.65 -3.38 -4.47
CA ASN A 696 17.64 -3.89 -3.54
C ASN A 696 18.11 -2.82 -2.56
N LEU A 697 17.41 -2.71 -1.43
CA LEU A 697 17.69 -1.73 -0.38
C LEU A 697 19.12 -1.80 0.18
N ASN A 698 19.77 -2.98 0.19
CA ASN A 698 21.13 -3.11 0.70
C ASN A 698 22.14 -2.50 -0.28
N VAL A 699 22.00 -2.77 -1.58
CA VAL A 699 22.84 -2.18 -2.63
C VAL A 699 22.65 -0.67 -2.68
N ILE A 700 21.38 -0.23 -2.65
CA ILE A 700 21.03 1.19 -2.57
C ILE A 700 21.71 1.86 -1.36
N GLN A 701 21.64 1.24 -0.19
CA GLN A 701 22.22 1.81 1.02
C GLN A 701 23.76 1.83 1.01
N ASN A 702 24.40 0.93 0.28
CA ASN A 702 25.85 0.85 0.15
C ASN A 702 26.41 1.80 -0.92
N ALA A 703 25.57 2.29 -1.84
CA ALA A 703 25.99 3.21 -2.88
C ALA A 703 26.50 4.53 -2.30
N ALA A 704 27.41 5.20 -3.02
CA ALA A 704 27.91 6.52 -2.64
C ALA A 704 26.79 7.57 -2.56
N ASP A 705 25.82 7.47 -3.46
CA ASP A 705 24.57 8.22 -3.43
C ASP A 705 23.38 7.24 -3.45
N PRO A 706 22.80 6.94 -2.28
CA PRO A 706 21.65 6.05 -2.17
C PRO A 706 20.38 6.56 -2.85
N SER A 707 20.21 7.87 -3.06
CA SER A 707 19.04 8.40 -3.75
C SER A 707 19.18 8.16 -5.25
N LEU A 708 20.36 8.43 -5.81
CA LEU A 708 20.67 8.15 -7.21
C LEU A 708 20.63 6.66 -7.53
N GLU A 709 21.16 5.80 -6.66
CA GLU A 709 21.06 4.34 -6.86
C GLU A 709 19.63 3.85 -6.75
N GLY A 710 18.84 4.36 -5.79
CA GLY A 710 17.41 4.04 -5.70
C GLY A 710 16.65 4.42 -6.98
N TRP A 711 16.98 5.58 -7.56
CA TRP A 711 16.41 6.06 -8.82
C TRP A 711 16.81 5.20 -10.04
N LYS A 712 18.08 4.79 -10.13
CA LYS A 712 18.55 3.88 -11.18
C LYS A 712 17.87 2.52 -11.05
N ASN A 713 17.78 2.00 -9.83
CA ASN A 713 17.23 0.67 -9.58
C ASN A 713 15.75 0.60 -9.95
N ILE A 714 14.92 1.60 -9.57
CA ILE A 714 13.49 1.59 -9.92
C ILE A 714 13.27 1.68 -11.43
N LYS A 715 14.07 2.49 -12.14
CA LYS A 715 14.03 2.56 -13.61
C LYS A 715 14.42 1.23 -14.25
N ALA A 716 15.45 0.57 -13.74
CA ALA A 716 15.87 -0.73 -14.27
C ALA A 716 14.78 -1.81 -14.10
N ILE A 717 14.02 -1.79 -13.00
CA ILE A 717 12.85 -2.67 -12.83
C ILE A 717 11.72 -2.28 -13.81
N ASN A 718 11.44 -0.99 -13.99
CA ASN A 718 10.44 -0.55 -14.97
C ASN A 718 10.79 -1.01 -16.39
N GLU A 719 12.06 -0.98 -16.80
CA GLU A 719 12.48 -1.51 -18.10
C GLU A 719 12.20 -3.01 -18.24
N VAL A 720 12.45 -3.81 -17.19
CA VAL A 720 12.07 -5.23 -17.16
C VAL A 720 10.55 -5.39 -17.34
N VAL A 721 9.75 -4.63 -16.59
CA VAL A 721 8.29 -4.69 -16.66
C VAL A 721 7.77 -4.27 -18.05
N LYS A 722 8.31 -3.19 -18.62
CA LYS A 722 7.97 -2.73 -19.98
C LYS A 722 8.29 -3.80 -21.02
N GLU A 723 9.46 -4.44 -20.92
CA GLU A 723 9.83 -5.51 -21.85
C GLU A 723 8.85 -6.69 -21.75
N ILE A 724 8.48 -7.12 -20.54
CA ILE A 724 7.50 -8.21 -20.34
C ILE A 724 6.14 -7.87 -20.97
N ILE A 725 5.63 -6.66 -20.72
CA ILE A 725 4.36 -6.19 -21.31
C ILE A 725 4.48 -6.10 -22.85
N GLY A 726 5.66 -5.71 -23.33
CA GLY A 726 6.00 -5.55 -24.75
C GLY A 726 6.16 -6.86 -25.53
N LEU A 727 6.15 -8.03 -24.88
CA LEU A 727 6.17 -9.35 -25.54
C LEU A 727 4.83 -9.67 -26.21
N SER A 728 4.43 -8.90 -27.23
CA SER A 728 3.11 -8.98 -27.88
C SER A 728 2.85 -10.31 -28.61
N ASN A 729 3.92 -11.04 -28.96
CA ASN A 729 3.85 -12.26 -29.78
C ASN A 729 4.14 -13.54 -28.97
N ILE A 730 4.43 -13.40 -27.68
CA ILE A 730 4.75 -14.52 -26.78
C ILE A 730 3.76 -14.47 -25.62
N ILE A 731 3.19 -15.61 -25.27
CA ILE A 731 2.31 -15.75 -24.11
C ILE A 731 3.18 -15.73 -22.84
N THR A 732 2.93 -14.83 -21.91
CA THR A 732 3.75 -14.68 -20.71
C THR A 732 3.01 -15.13 -19.45
N ILE A 733 3.70 -15.89 -18.60
CA ILE A 733 3.16 -16.35 -17.31
C ILE A 733 4.13 -16.00 -16.19
N SER A 734 3.63 -15.39 -15.11
CA SER A 734 4.37 -15.34 -13.85
C SER A 734 3.97 -16.54 -12.99
N ALA A 735 4.95 -17.33 -12.55
CA ALA A 735 4.78 -18.42 -11.60
C ALA A 735 5.41 -18.01 -10.26
N ILE A 736 4.62 -17.39 -9.38
CA ILE A 736 5.10 -16.87 -8.09
C ILE A 736 5.14 -18.00 -7.07
N GLN A 737 6.33 -18.55 -6.86
CA GLN A 737 6.57 -19.69 -5.96
C GLN A 737 6.91 -19.26 -4.52
N ALA A 738 7.45 -18.05 -4.35
CA ALA A 738 7.91 -17.52 -3.07
C ALA A 738 7.24 -16.18 -2.74
N ASN A 739 7.36 -15.74 -1.48
CA ASN A 739 6.80 -14.46 -1.03
C ASN A 739 7.26 -13.30 -1.94
N ALA A 740 6.33 -12.39 -2.22
CA ALA A 740 6.58 -11.23 -3.03
C ALA A 740 6.24 -9.96 -2.26
N GLY A 741 7.02 -8.90 -2.45
CA GLY A 741 6.85 -7.65 -1.75
C GLY A 741 7.05 -6.44 -2.66
N ALA A 742 6.30 -5.38 -2.39
CA ALA A 742 6.38 -4.11 -3.11
C ALA A 742 6.40 -4.32 -4.63
N GLY A 743 7.43 -3.85 -5.33
CA GLY A 743 7.60 -3.96 -6.78
C GLY A 743 7.63 -5.39 -7.29
N GLY A 744 8.04 -6.35 -6.46
CA GLY A 744 8.01 -7.76 -6.83
C GLY A 744 6.60 -8.31 -7.03
N VAL A 745 5.60 -7.77 -6.33
CA VAL A 745 4.20 -8.12 -6.60
C VAL A 745 3.79 -7.60 -7.98
N TYR A 746 4.08 -6.33 -8.27
CA TYR A 746 3.69 -5.68 -9.51
C TYR A 746 4.44 -6.21 -10.73
N LEU A 747 5.70 -6.62 -10.58
CA LEU A 747 6.46 -7.38 -11.57
C LEU A 747 5.69 -8.64 -12.02
N GLY A 748 5.10 -9.36 -11.06
CA GLY A 748 4.29 -10.54 -11.36
C GLY A 748 3.00 -10.25 -12.12
N LEU A 749 2.50 -9.01 -12.07
CA LEU A 749 1.28 -8.62 -12.77
C LEU A 749 1.54 -8.12 -14.20
N ALA A 750 2.80 -8.01 -14.60
CA ALA A 750 3.20 -7.60 -15.93
C ALA A 750 2.89 -8.64 -17.02
N THR A 751 2.67 -9.90 -16.64
CA THR A 751 2.43 -11.01 -17.54
C THR A 751 0.95 -11.20 -17.87
N ASP A 752 0.69 -11.93 -18.95
CA ASP A 752 -0.68 -12.25 -19.41
C ASP A 752 -1.44 -13.04 -18.34
N PHE A 753 -0.81 -14.11 -17.83
CA PHE A 753 -1.29 -14.86 -16.68
C PHE A 753 -0.34 -14.70 -15.50
N SER A 754 -0.88 -14.59 -14.31
CA SER A 754 -0.12 -14.45 -13.07
C SER A 754 -0.66 -15.43 -12.04
N PHE A 755 0.08 -16.51 -11.82
CA PHE A 755 -0.27 -17.55 -10.86
C PHE A 755 0.57 -17.41 -9.61
N VAL A 756 -0.06 -17.63 -8.46
CA VAL A 756 0.59 -17.57 -7.15
C VAL A 756 0.38 -18.87 -6.39
N ARG A 757 1.47 -19.44 -5.86
CA ARG A 757 1.41 -20.71 -5.11
C ARG A 757 0.60 -20.54 -3.82
N PRO A 758 -0.30 -21.49 -3.48
CA PRO A 758 -0.96 -21.49 -2.18
C PRO A 758 0.05 -21.37 -1.02
N GLY A 759 -0.27 -20.49 -0.07
CA GLY A 759 0.60 -20.17 1.05
C GLY A 759 1.54 -18.99 0.82
N VAL A 760 1.83 -18.57 -0.41
CA VAL A 760 2.62 -17.33 -0.64
C VAL A 760 1.95 -16.12 0.02
N VAL A 761 2.79 -15.25 0.62
CA VAL A 761 2.37 -13.96 1.17
C VAL A 761 2.85 -12.85 0.25
N LEU A 762 1.93 -11.97 -0.09
CA LEU A 762 2.13 -10.82 -0.96
C LEU A 762 2.09 -9.55 -0.12
N ASN A 763 3.02 -8.63 -0.31
CA ASN A 763 2.98 -7.30 0.31
C ASN A 763 2.83 -6.24 -0.79
N PRO A 764 1.62 -6.04 -1.35
CA PRO A 764 1.37 -5.22 -2.54
C PRO A 764 1.40 -3.70 -2.22
N HIS A 765 2.38 -3.25 -1.46
CA HIS A 765 2.45 -1.86 -1.02
C HIS A 765 3.88 -1.39 -0.76
N TYR A 766 4.08 -0.10 -0.93
CA TYR A 766 5.36 0.58 -0.68
C TYR A 766 5.36 1.45 0.60
N LYS A 767 4.22 1.52 1.29
CA LYS A 767 3.98 2.40 2.45
C LYS A 767 5.02 2.24 3.57
N ASN A 768 5.38 0.99 3.90
CA ASN A 768 6.39 0.68 4.91
C ASN A 768 7.83 1.01 4.49
N MET A 769 8.07 1.20 3.19
CA MET A 769 9.35 1.69 2.66
C MET A 769 9.38 3.21 2.55
N GLY A 770 8.23 3.89 2.61
CA GLY A 770 8.17 5.34 2.40
C GLY A 770 8.25 5.72 0.93
N LEU A 771 7.70 4.88 0.06
CA LEU A 771 7.67 5.08 -1.40
C LEU A 771 6.22 5.00 -1.90
N TYR A 772 5.96 5.63 -3.04
CA TYR A 772 4.71 5.56 -3.80
C TYR A 772 4.58 4.22 -4.54
N GLY A 773 5.71 3.74 -5.07
CA GLY A 773 5.82 2.56 -5.94
C GLY A 773 5.90 2.90 -7.42
N SER A 774 6.38 1.97 -8.25
CA SER A 774 6.41 2.11 -9.72
C SER A 774 5.99 0.79 -10.36
N GLU A 775 6.80 0.21 -11.26
CA GLU A 775 6.52 -1.06 -11.95
C GLU A 775 5.24 -1.03 -12.78
N LEU A 776 4.88 0.14 -13.31
CA LEU A 776 3.68 0.34 -14.10
C LEU A 776 2.42 -0.14 -13.36
N HIS A 777 2.41 -0.02 -12.02
CA HIS A 777 1.28 -0.50 -11.22
C HIS A 777 -0.01 0.27 -11.53
N THR A 778 0.08 1.51 -12.03
CA THR A 778 -1.06 2.30 -12.48
C THR A 778 -1.61 1.82 -13.83
N TYR A 779 -0.88 0.96 -14.53
CA TYR A 779 -1.33 0.27 -15.74
C TYR A 779 -1.77 -1.17 -15.41
N THR A 780 -0.95 -1.97 -14.71
CA THR A 780 -1.21 -3.40 -14.50
C THR A 780 -2.34 -3.69 -13.51
N VAL A 781 -2.39 -2.99 -12.37
CA VAL A 781 -3.39 -3.27 -11.32
C VAL A 781 -4.81 -2.90 -11.74
N PRO A 782 -5.08 -1.70 -12.31
CA PRO A 782 -6.44 -1.33 -12.70
C PRO A 782 -7.07 -2.24 -13.76
N ARG A 783 -6.25 -2.89 -14.61
CA ARG A 783 -6.73 -3.86 -15.60
C ARG A 783 -7.26 -5.14 -14.97
N ARG A 784 -6.75 -5.50 -13.80
CA ARG A 784 -7.15 -6.70 -13.05
C ARG A 784 -8.30 -6.40 -12.09
N VAL A 785 -8.16 -5.35 -11.28
CA VAL A 785 -9.05 -5.09 -10.13
C VAL A 785 -9.62 -3.67 -10.07
N GLY A 786 -9.35 -2.83 -11.06
CA GLY A 786 -9.79 -1.44 -11.11
C GLY A 786 -8.96 -0.47 -10.25
N MET A 787 -9.13 0.83 -10.49
CA MET A 787 -8.32 1.89 -9.84
C MET A 787 -8.56 1.97 -8.33
N LEU A 788 -9.82 1.81 -7.88
CA LEU A 788 -10.15 1.88 -6.45
C LEU A 788 -9.47 0.78 -5.63
N ALA A 789 -9.20 -0.38 -6.23
CA ALA A 789 -8.47 -1.45 -5.56
C ALA A 789 -6.99 -1.08 -5.41
N LEU A 790 -6.37 -0.47 -6.43
CA LEU A 790 -5.00 0.04 -6.35
C LEU A 790 -4.84 1.05 -5.19
N ASP A 791 -5.75 2.01 -5.06
CA ASP A 791 -5.68 3.00 -3.98
C ASP A 791 -5.75 2.32 -2.60
N LYS A 792 -6.64 1.33 -2.43
CA LYS A 792 -6.74 0.54 -1.20
C LYS A 792 -5.47 -0.26 -0.91
N LEU A 793 -4.86 -0.88 -1.91
CA LEU A 793 -3.61 -1.62 -1.77
C LEU A 793 -2.47 -0.69 -1.33
N LYS A 794 -2.43 0.54 -1.86
CA LYS A 794 -1.41 1.54 -1.50
C LYS A 794 -1.62 2.14 -0.11
N ASP A 795 -2.88 2.42 0.24
CA ASP A 795 -3.24 3.02 1.52
C ASP A 795 -3.12 2.02 2.68
N ASN A 796 -3.30 0.73 2.42
CA ASN A 796 -3.25 -0.30 3.44
C ASN A 796 -1.92 -1.07 3.39
N ALA A 797 -1.08 -0.88 4.41
CA ALA A 797 0.19 -1.61 4.56
C ALA A 797 -0.02 -3.06 5.07
N ARG A 798 -1.07 -3.72 4.58
CA ARG A 798 -1.46 -5.06 5.01
C ARG A 798 -0.98 -6.09 3.98
N PRO A 799 -0.37 -7.20 4.42
CA PRO A 799 -0.08 -8.31 3.52
C PRO A 799 -1.37 -8.92 2.96
N LEU A 800 -1.29 -9.64 1.85
CA LEU A 800 -2.35 -10.46 1.28
C LEU A 800 -1.88 -11.91 1.20
N LEU A 801 -2.73 -12.84 1.61
CA LEU A 801 -2.51 -14.25 1.29
C LEU A 801 -2.77 -14.49 -0.20
N ALA A 802 -2.12 -15.50 -0.79
CA ALA A 802 -2.37 -15.94 -2.16
C ALA A 802 -3.87 -16.12 -2.46
N VAL A 803 -4.60 -16.76 -1.55
CA VAL A 803 -6.05 -16.97 -1.69
C VAL A 803 -6.83 -15.65 -1.73
N GLU A 804 -6.48 -14.67 -0.89
CA GLU A 804 -7.14 -13.36 -0.88
C GLU A 804 -6.86 -12.60 -2.17
N ALA A 805 -5.64 -12.72 -2.70
CA ALA A 805 -5.25 -12.05 -3.94
C ALA A 805 -5.93 -12.67 -5.17
N ILE A 806 -6.18 -13.98 -5.18
CA ILE A 806 -6.99 -14.66 -6.19
C ILE A 806 -8.48 -14.29 -6.05
N GLU A 807 -9.03 -14.32 -4.82
CA GLU A 807 -10.43 -13.98 -4.53
C GLU A 807 -10.81 -12.57 -5.02
N ILE A 808 -9.90 -11.59 -4.91
CA ILE A 808 -10.14 -10.21 -5.40
C ILE A 808 -9.85 -10.03 -6.90
N GLY A 809 -9.33 -11.05 -7.59
CA GLY A 809 -8.96 -10.99 -9.00
C GLY A 809 -7.61 -10.32 -9.30
N LEU A 810 -6.76 -10.11 -8.28
CA LEU A 810 -5.42 -9.55 -8.48
C LEU A 810 -4.46 -10.57 -9.12
N PHE A 811 -4.66 -11.85 -8.82
CA PHE A 811 -3.95 -12.98 -9.43
C PHE A 811 -4.95 -13.95 -10.07
N ASP A 812 -4.50 -14.69 -11.08
CA ASP A 812 -5.33 -15.65 -11.81
C ASP A 812 -5.48 -16.95 -11.01
N ASP A 813 -6.68 -17.55 -11.04
CA ASP A 813 -6.93 -18.87 -10.46
C ASP A 813 -6.48 -19.98 -11.45
N LEU A 814 -5.36 -20.63 -11.14
CA LEU A 814 -4.82 -21.72 -11.96
C LEU A 814 -5.81 -22.88 -12.15
N MET A 815 -6.65 -23.18 -11.15
CA MET A 815 -7.62 -24.26 -11.23
C MET A 815 -8.79 -23.88 -12.15
N GLU A 816 -9.29 -22.65 -12.06
CA GLU A 816 -10.30 -22.12 -12.97
C GLU A 816 -9.78 -22.11 -14.42
N GLN A 817 -8.52 -21.71 -14.62
CA GLN A 817 -7.91 -21.67 -15.95
C GLN A 817 -7.69 -23.09 -16.52
N LYS A 818 -7.29 -24.07 -15.69
CA LYS A 818 -7.21 -25.49 -16.09
C LYS A 818 -8.58 -26.03 -16.55
N GLN A 819 -9.67 -25.65 -15.89
CA GLN A 819 -11.03 -26.06 -16.28
C GLN A 819 -11.44 -25.47 -17.64
N LYS A 820 -11.10 -24.20 -17.91
CA LYS A 820 -11.41 -23.53 -19.19
C LYS A 820 -10.75 -24.17 -20.41
N ILE A 821 -9.66 -24.92 -20.22
CA ILE A 821 -8.90 -25.55 -21.30
C ILE A 821 -9.18 -27.06 -21.46
N ASN A 822 -10.28 -27.59 -20.89
CA ASN A 822 -10.68 -29.00 -20.93
C ASN A 822 -9.60 -29.96 -20.38
N TYR A 823 -8.88 -29.55 -19.33
CA TYR A 823 -7.92 -30.44 -18.67
C TYR A 823 -8.66 -31.58 -17.96
N GLN A 824 -8.51 -32.82 -18.43
CA GLN A 824 -9.11 -34.00 -17.81
C GLN A 824 -8.46 -34.28 -16.45
N ASN A 825 -9.30 -34.50 -15.43
CA ASN A 825 -8.90 -34.85 -14.07
C ASN A 825 -7.93 -36.05 -14.06
N THR A 826 -6.64 -35.76 -13.92
CA THR A 826 -5.71 -36.74 -13.36
C THR A 826 -5.78 -36.63 -11.85
N THR A 827 -6.39 -37.64 -11.25
CA THR A 827 -6.42 -37.87 -9.81
C THR A 827 -4.99 -38.03 -9.27
N LYS A 828 -4.42 -36.94 -8.74
CA LYS A 828 -3.43 -36.97 -7.65
C LYS A 828 -3.20 -35.54 -7.14
N ALA A 829 -3.72 -35.26 -5.95
CA ALA A 829 -3.29 -34.14 -5.14
C ALA A 829 -1.89 -34.47 -4.62
N GLU A 830 -0.84 -33.88 -5.23
CA GLU A 830 0.56 -33.73 -4.77
C GLU A 830 1.50 -33.49 -5.98
N GLY A 831 1.25 -32.46 -6.78
CA GLY A 831 2.19 -31.99 -7.82
C GLY A 831 2.93 -30.71 -7.37
N ASP A 832 4.14 -30.48 -7.88
CA ASP A 832 4.82 -29.18 -7.71
C ASP A 832 4.03 -28.07 -8.44
N PHE A 833 3.90 -26.91 -7.81
CA PHE A 833 3.16 -25.77 -8.37
C PHE A 833 3.74 -25.31 -9.70
N LEU A 834 5.06 -25.33 -9.86
CA LEU A 834 5.69 -24.97 -11.13
C LEU A 834 5.36 -25.99 -12.23
N ASP A 835 5.30 -27.29 -11.90
CA ASP A 835 4.91 -28.33 -12.86
C ASP A 835 3.47 -28.14 -13.32
N ASP A 836 2.57 -27.72 -12.43
CA ASP A 836 1.20 -27.40 -12.78
C ASP A 836 1.08 -26.21 -13.73
N VAL A 837 1.94 -25.19 -13.55
CA VAL A 837 2.04 -24.05 -14.47
C VAL A 837 2.68 -24.46 -15.80
N LYS A 838 3.73 -25.29 -15.79
CA LYS A 838 4.37 -25.86 -16.99
C LYS A 838 3.34 -26.64 -17.82
N LYS A 839 2.56 -27.52 -17.19
CA LYS A 839 1.46 -28.27 -17.84
C LYS A 839 0.38 -27.36 -18.41
N PHE A 840 0.00 -26.30 -17.69
CA PHE A 840 -0.95 -25.31 -18.20
C PHE A 840 -0.39 -24.62 -19.46
N MET A 841 0.86 -24.15 -19.42
CA MET A 841 1.52 -23.53 -20.56
C MET A 841 1.59 -24.49 -21.75
N GLU A 842 2.06 -25.72 -21.54
CA GLU A 842 2.15 -26.76 -22.56
C GLU A 842 0.79 -27.02 -23.23
N THR A 843 -0.25 -27.22 -22.44
CA THR A 843 -1.62 -27.43 -22.95
C THR A 843 -2.11 -26.22 -23.74
N PHE A 844 -1.76 -25.00 -23.32
CA PHE A 844 -2.16 -23.78 -23.98
C PHE A 844 -1.44 -23.57 -25.32
N VAL A 845 -0.12 -23.76 -25.37
CA VAL A 845 0.70 -23.52 -26.58
C VAL A 845 0.53 -24.61 -27.64
N ASN A 846 0.06 -25.80 -27.24
CA ASN A 846 -0.23 -26.93 -28.13
C ASN A 846 -1.55 -26.80 -28.91
N ASP A 847 -2.35 -25.75 -28.67
CA ASP A 847 -3.55 -25.42 -29.45
C ASP A 847 -3.28 -24.20 -30.36
N PRO A 848 -2.89 -24.40 -31.64
CA PRO A 848 -2.46 -23.32 -32.52
C PRO A 848 -3.54 -22.26 -32.75
N ILE A 849 -4.81 -22.68 -32.84
CA ILE A 849 -5.95 -21.78 -33.07
C ILE A 849 -6.12 -20.86 -31.86
N ARG A 850 -6.04 -21.43 -30.64
CA ARG A 850 -6.10 -20.67 -29.40
C ARG A 850 -4.94 -19.69 -29.27
N VAL A 851 -3.72 -20.13 -29.57
CA VAL A 851 -2.53 -19.27 -29.53
C VAL A 851 -2.69 -18.09 -30.49
N SER A 852 -3.02 -18.35 -31.76
CA SER A 852 -3.20 -17.28 -32.76
C SER A 852 -4.27 -16.27 -32.35
N LYS A 853 -5.44 -16.75 -31.88
CA LYS A 853 -6.52 -15.88 -31.40
C LYS A 853 -6.11 -15.08 -30.17
N PHE A 854 -5.37 -15.69 -29.25
CA PHE A 854 -4.89 -15.01 -28.04
C PHE A 854 -3.90 -13.90 -28.39
N ILE A 855 -2.93 -14.18 -29.26
CA ILE A 855 -1.92 -13.20 -29.70
C ILE A 855 -2.58 -12.03 -30.45
N GLU A 856 -3.54 -12.30 -31.36
CA GLU A 856 -4.29 -11.24 -32.05
C GLU A 856 -5.03 -10.33 -31.06
N ASN A 857 -5.69 -10.91 -30.06
CA ASN A 857 -6.37 -10.15 -29.01
C ASN A 857 -5.38 -9.36 -28.15
N LYS A 858 -4.23 -9.96 -27.79
CA LYS A 858 -3.17 -9.32 -27.01
C LYS A 858 -2.61 -8.10 -27.74
N GLN A 859 -2.27 -8.25 -29.02
CA GLN A 859 -1.78 -7.16 -29.87
C GLN A 859 -2.83 -6.05 -30.01
N THR A 860 -4.08 -6.41 -30.28
CA THR A 860 -5.19 -5.45 -30.41
C THR A 860 -5.41 -4.69 -29.10
N ALA A 861 -5.41 -5.37 -27.96
CA ALA A 861 -5.55 -4.74 -26.65
C ALA A 861 -4.39 -3.76 -26.38
N ARG A 862 -3.14 -4.16 -26.65
CA ARG A 862 -1.96 -3.30 -26.49
C ARG A 862 -2.05 -2.05 -27.37
N MET A 863 -2.46 -2.19 -28.63
CA MET A 863 -2.67 -1.05 -29.52
C MET A 863 -3.75 -0.10 -28.99
N GLN A 864 -4.86 -0.63 -28.45
CA GLN A 864 -5.93 0.19 -27.86
C GLN A 864 -5.45 0.93 -26.61
N ASP A 865 -4.68 0.26 -25.77
CA ASP A 865 -4.11 0.84 -24.56
C ASP A 865 -3.17 2.00 -24.89
N ASP A 866 -2.32 1.87 -25.91
CA ASP A 866 -1.42 2.94 -26.37
C ASP A 866 -2.15 4.18 -26.88
N ILE A 867 -3.41 4.04 -27.32
CA ILE A 867 -4.27 5.17 -27.69
C ILE A 867 -4.83 5.87 -26.44
N VAL A 868 -5.15 5.12 -25.38
CA VAL A 868 -5.71 5.67 -24.15
C VAL A 868 -4.64 6.38 -23.32
N ARG A 869 -3.54 5.68 -23.04
CA ARG A 869 -2.39 6.18 -22.29
C ARG A 869 -1.20 5.25 -22.52
N LYS A 870 -0.09 5.81 -23.01
CA LYS A 870 1.11 5.02 -23.30
C LYS A 870 1.77 4.53 -22.01
N LEU A 871 2.50 3.41 -22.08
CA LEU A 871 3.26 2.91 -20.92
C LEU A 871 4.22 3.97 -20.36
N ASP A 872 4.89 4.73 -21.22
CA ASP A 872 5.80 5.81 -20.81
C ASP A 872 5.08 6.92 -20.04
N GLU A 873 3.78 7.17 -20.30
CA GLU A 873 3.00 8.17 -19.58
C GLU A 873 2.56 7.66 -18.19
N HIS A 874 2.31 6.35 -18.06
CA HIS A 874 2.11 5.71 -16.75
C HIS A 874 3.40 5.75 -15.93
N GLU A 875 4.52 5.33 -16.52
CA GLU A 875 5.84 5.36 -15.90
C GLU A 875 6.22 6.78 -15.47
N LYS A 876 6.06 7.77 -16.35
CA LYS A 876 6.40 9.17 -16.04
C LYS A 876 5.69 9.64 -14.77
N HIS A 877 4.39 9.38 -14.66
CA HIS A 877 3.60 9.76 -13.49
C HIS A 877 4.06 9.04 -12.21
N GLU A 878 4.30 7.73 -12.28
CA GLU A 878 4.81 6.96 -11.14
C GLU A 878 6.19 7.43 -10.71
N LEU A 879 7.08 7.72 -11.67
CA LEU A 879 8.42 8.22 -11.43
C LEU A 879 8.43 9.64 -10.85
N GLU A 880 7.51 10.53 -11.27
CA GLU A 880 7.35 11.86 -10.65
C GLU A 880 7.00 11.76 -9.16
N GLU A 881 6.14 10.80 -8.79
CA GLU A 881 5.79 10.56 -7.39
C GLU A 881 6.94 9.88 -6.61
N MET A 882 7.62 8.92 -7.23
CA MET A 882 8.82 8.29 -6.67
C MET A 882 9.96 9.29 -6.47
N HIS A 883 10.10 10.29 -7.36
CA HIS A 883 11.13 11.33 -7.25
C HIS A 883 10.96 12.13 -5.96
N LYS A 884 9.73 12.55 -5.65
CA LYS A 884 9.40 13.26 -4.39
C LYS A 884 9.73 12.41 -3.17
N ASP A 885 9.53 11.09 -3.25
CA ASP A 885 9.83 10.20 -2.14
C ASP A 885 11.33 9.93 -1.98
N ILE A 886 12.08 9.85 -3.08
CA ILE A 886 13.52 9.49 -3.08
C ILE A 886 14.42 10.71 -2.87
N PHE A 887 14.10 11.87 -3.46
CA PHE A 887 14.98 13.05 -3.42
C PHE A 887 14.47 14.13 -2.46
N GLU A 888 13.16 14.30 -2.32
CA GLU A 888 12.57 15.25 -1.38
C GLU A 888 12.21 14.58 -0.03
N ASN A 889 12.41 13.26 0.08
CA ASN A 889 12.14 12.45 1.25
C ASN A 889 10.70 12.58 1.81
N ARG A 890 9.71 12.85 0.93
CA ARG A 890 8.32 13.16 1.29
C ARG A 890 7.67 12.18 2.28
N HIS A 891 7.99 10.90 2.18
CA HIS A 891 7.43 9.83 3.02
C HIS A 891 8.45 9.11 3.92
N ASN A 892 9.60 9.77 4.18
CA ASN A 892 10.70 9.28 5.01
C ASN A 892 11.32 7.97 4.46
N PHE A 893 11.58 7.92 3.15
CA PHE A 893 12.19 6.78 2.49
C PHE A 893 13.55 6.43 3.10
N HIS A 894 14.39 7.43 3.35
CA HIS A 894 15.75 7.21 3.85
C HIS A 894 15.76 6.65 5.28
N GLU A 895 14.91 7.17 6.15
CA GLU A 895 14.78 6.71 7.54
C GLU A 895 14.18 5.30 7.58
N LYS A 896 13.13 5.03 6.79
CA LYS A 896 12.50 3.71 6.74
C LYS A 896 13.40 2.65 6.13
N ARG A 897 14.24 3.02 5.16
CA ARG A 897 15.32 2.16 4.63
C ARG A 897 16.34 1.82 5.72
N TRP A 898 16.65 2.77 6.62
CA TRP A 898 17.60 2.59 7.73
C TRP A 898 17.01 1.84 8.95
N ALA A 899 15.71 1.95 9.18
CA ALA A 899 15.02 1.47 10.39
C ALA A 899 15.13 -0.04 10.65
N LYS A 900 15.46 -0.87 9.64
CA LYS A 900 15.69 -2.31 9.82
C LYS A 900 17.01 -2.65 10.52
N ASN A 901 17.99 -1.74 10.52
CA ASN A 901 19.36 -2.03 10.97
C ASN A 901 19.79 -1.25 12.21
N ASN A 902 18.93 -0.40 12.77
CA ASN A 902 19.23 0.32 14.01
C ASN A 902 18.63 -0.43 15.23
N PRO A 903 19.43 -1.09 16.08
CA PRO A 903 18.96 -1.65 17.35
C PRO A 903 18.54 -0.55 18.33
N TYR A 904 19.01 0.68 18.13
CA TYR A 904 18.44 1.85 18.77
C TYR A 904 17.21 2.30 17.98
N LYS A 905 16.15 1.50 18.08
CA LYS A 905 14.86 2.17 18.27
C LYS A 905 15.06 3.00 19.53
N PHE A 906 14.88 4.32 19.43
CA PHE A 906 14.65 5.12 20.62
C PHE A 906 13.42 4.54 21.30
N THR A 907 13.64 3.58 22.20
CA THR A 907 12.62 3.11 23.10
C THR A 907 12.51 4.21 24.13
N MET A 908 11.29 4.52 24.55
CA MET A 908 11.10 5.52 25.60
C MET A 908 12.06 5.25 26.76
N ASN A 909 12.24 3.98 27.14
CA ASN A 909 13.15 3.55 28.20
C ASN A 909 14.65 3.80 27.97
N SER A 910 15.17 3.75 26.73
CA SER A 910 16.58 4.11 26.49
C SER A 910 16.80 5.61 26.66
N LEU A 911 15.86 6.42 26.17
CA LEU A 911 15.79 7.85 26.47
C LEU A 911 15.63 8.10 27.97
N ARG A 912 14.84 7.28 28.70
CA ARG A 912 14.67 7.44 30.16
C ARG A 912 15.92 7.19 30.98
N LYS A 913 16.83 6.34 30.49
CA LYS A 913 18.08 6.03 31.18
C LYS A 913 19.13 7.11 31.02
N GLU A 914 19.16 7.76 29.86
CA GLU A 914 20.10 8.86 29.57
C GLU A 914 19.69 10.19 30.23
N PHE A 915 18.41 10.32 30.59
CA PHE A 915 17.87 11.52 31.23
C PHE A 915 17.17 11.14 32.56
N PRO A 916 17.85 11.32 33.71
CA PRO A 916 17.38 10.88 35.04
C PRO A 916 15.97 11.36 35.40
N ILE A 917 15.54 12.49 34.84
CA ILE A 917 14.21 13.08 35.05
C ILE A 917 13.06 12.16 34.60
N PHE A 918 13.29 11.29 33.60
CA PHE A 918 12.26 10.40 33.09
C PHE A 918 12.04 9.14 33.96
N GLN A 919 12.91 8.86 34.94
CA GLN A 919 12.74 7.72 35.86
C GLN A 919 11.62 7.93 36.88
N LYS A 920 11.16 9.18 37.07
CA LYS A 920 10.00 9.52 37.89
C LYS A 920 8.80 9.79 36.96
N GLN A 921 7.83 8.88 36.89
CA GLN A 921 6.60 9.08 36.10
C GLN A 921 5.86 10.35 36.58
N LYS A 922 5.31 11.20 35.70
CA LYS A 922 4.12 10.92 34.89
C LYS A 922 4.10 11.63 33.51
N LYS A 923 3.48 10.91 32.57
CA LYS A 923 2.71 11.30 31.36
C LYS A 923 3.07 12.63 30.67
N LEU A 924 4.01 12.52 29.74
CA LEU A 924 4.30 13.45 28.62
C LEU A 924 4.82 14.83 29.04
N ILE A 925 6.13 15.02 28.86
CA ILE A 925 6.78 16.33 28.84
C ILE A 925 7.40 16.46 27.44
N TYR A 926 6.97 17.47 26.69
CA TYR A 926 7.53 17.86 25.40
C TYR A 926 8.65 18.87 25.66
N LEU A 927 9.87 18.56 25.22
CA LEU A 927 10.97 19.51 25.21
C LEU A 927 10.94 20.23 23.86
N ASP A 928 10.41 21.45 23.86
CA ASP A 928 10.47 22.35 22.72
C ASP A 928 11.88 22.96 22.64
N SER A 929 12.67 22.56 21.65
CA SER A 929 13.67 23.49 21.12
C SER A 929 12.99 24.18 19.96
N ALA A 930 12.77 25.49 20.08
CA ALA A 930 12.01 26.36 19.18
C ALA A 930 12.46 26.38 17.70
N ALA A 931 13.35 25.47 17.28
CA ALA A 931 13.97 25.40 15.97
C ALA A 931 13.45 24.27 15.06
N THR A 932 12.40 23.50 15.42
CA THR A 932 11.89 22.44 14.52
C THR A 932 10.50 22.73 13.96
N SER A 933 10.43 22.82 12.63
CA SER A 933 9.24 23.12 11.81
C SER A 933 8.20 21.99 11.75
N LEU A 934 8.37 20.91 12.53
CA LEU A 934 7.56 19.69 12.45
C LEU A 934 6.79 19.48 13.76
N LYS A 935 5.50 19.88 13.77
CA LYS A 935 4.59 19.67 14.91
C LYS A 935 3.73 18.40 14.69
N PRO A 936 3.53 17.54 15.70
CA PRO A 936 2.63 16.39 15.58
C PRO A 936 1.19 16.80 15.26
N LYS A 937 0.47 16.00 14.45
CA LYS A 937 -0.93 16.28 14.07
C LYS A 937 -1.87 16.49 15.26
N THR A 938 -1.63 15.83 16.40
CA THR A 938 -2.43 16.02 17.62
C THR A 938 -2.23 17.40 18.24
N VAL A 939 -1.00 17.93 18.20
CA VAL A 939 -0.69 19.31 18.62
C VAL A 939 -1.29 20.31 17.62
N ILE A 940 -1.14 20.07 16.33
CA ILE A 940 -1.77 20.89 15.28
C ILE A 940 -3.30 20.89 15.44
N LYS A 941 -3.90 19.72 15.71
CA LYS A 941 -5.34 19.58 15.89
C LYS A 941 -5.83 20.27 17.16
N ALA A 942 -5.10 20.16 18.27
CA ALA A 942 -5.42 20.87 19.51
C ALA A 942 -5.26 22.39 19.35
N ILE A 943 -4.23 22.86 18.62
CA ILE A 943 -4.04 24.28 18.29
C ILE A 943 -5.17 24.76 17.37
N ASN A 944 -5.57 23.98 16.36
CA ASN A 944 -6.68 24.33 15.47
C ASN A 944 -8.02 24.36 16.23
N ASP A 945 -8.26 23.37 17.09
CA ASP A 945 -9.48 23.28 17.90
C ASP A 945 -9.57 24.44 18.90
N TYR A 946 -8.44 24.81 19.51
CA TYR A 946 -8.30 26.01 20.32
C TYR A 946 -8.56 27.29 19.50
N ASN A 947 -7.95 27.41 18.33
CA ASN A 947 -8.11 28.58 17.47
C ASN A 947 -9.53 28.73 16.89
N GLN A 948 -10.25 27.63 16.68
CA GLN A 948 -11.60 27.65 16.14
C GLN A 948 -12.66 27.88 17.22
N ASN A 949 -12.46 27.31 18.41
CA ASN A 949 -13.52 27.23 19.43
C ASN A 949 -13.26 28.09 20.67
N TYR A 950 -12.02 28.54 20.90
CA TYR A 950 -11.62 29.20 22.16
C TYR A 950 -10.75 30.45 21.98
N SER A 951 -10.24 30.70 20.77
CA SER A 951 -9.51 31.92 20.43
C SER A 951 -10.48 33.04 20.09
N ILE A 952 -10.34 34.17 20.79
CA ILE A 952 -11.09 35.41 20.51
C ILE A 952 -10.75 35.97 19.10
N ASN A 953 -9.79 35.39 18.37
CA ASN A 953 -9.57 35.70 16.95
C ASN A 953 -10.60 35.05 16.00
N SER A 954 -11.59 34.30 16.49
CA SER A 954 -12.80 34.03 15.72
C SER A 954 -13.65 35.31 15.68
N HIS A 955 -13.73 35.91 14.49
CA HIS A 955 -14.60 37.02 14.14
C HIS A 955 -15.92 37.02 14.93
N SER A 956 -16.02 37.92 15.91
CA SER A 956 -17.30 38.45 16.38
C SER A 956 -17.18 39.96 16.42
N GLU A 957 -17.89 40.61 15.49
CA GLU A 957 -18.16 42.03 15.53
C GLU A 957 -18.98 42.32 16.79
N SER A 958 -18.34 42.61 17.91
CA SER A 958 -18.97 43.40 18.97
C SER A 958 -17.97 43.82 20.05
N SER A 959 -17.85 45.14 20.17
CA SER A 959 -17.42 45.90 21.35
C SER A 959 -15.96 45.78 21.80
N VAL A 960 -15.17 46.85 21.60
CA VAL A 960 -14.69 47.79 22.64
C VAL A 960 -13.95 48.98 21.95
N PRO A 961 -14.02 50.22 22.45
CA PRO A 961 -13.65 51.44 21.74
C PRO A 961 -12.21 51.94 22.02
N LEU A 962 -11.76 52.90 21.20
CA LEU A 962 -10.63 53.84 21.39
C LEU A 962 -9.19 53.39 21.00
N PHE A 963 -8.91 53.18 19.70
CA PHE A 963 -7.57 53.35 19.12
C PHE A 963 -7.67 53.91 17.69
N LYS A 964 -6.72 54.75 17.24
CA LYS A 964 -6.78 55.41 15.91
C LYS A 964 -6.39 54.52 14.72
N ALA A 965 -5.67 53.42 14.92
CA ALA A 965 -5.54 52.28 13.99
C ALA A 965 -4.66 51.20 14.65
N VAL A 966 -5.13 49.95 14.69
CA VAL A 966 -4.33 48.76 15.01
C VAL A 966 -3.98 48.09 13.69
N VAL A 967 -2.70 47.92 13.40
CA VAL A 967 -2.25 47.22 12.18
C VAL A 967 -1.79 45.82 12.57
N PHE A 968 -2.53 44.81 12.14
CA PHE A 968 -2.17 43.41 12.36
C PHE A 968 -1.18 42.95 11.29
N LEU A 969 0.00 42.49 11.69
CA LEU A 969 1.03 41.99 10.80
C LEU A 969 1.40 40.54 11.14
N PRO A 970 1.82 39.72 10.14
CA PRO A 970 2.07 38.29 10.34
C PRO A 970 3.04 37.88 11.46
N SER A 971 4.00 38.74 11.81
CA SER A 971 4.93 38.56 12.94
C SER A 971 5.62 39.86 13.31
N THR A 972 6.21 39.95 14.51
CA THR A 972 7.01 41.10 14.95
C THR A 972 8.22 41.33 14.04
N THR A 973 8.91 40.27 13.60
CA THR A 973 9.98 40.36 12.61
C THR A 973 9.48 40.90 11.27
N TYR A 974 8.32 40.45 10.81
CA TYR A 974 7.73 40.99 9.58
C TYR A 974 7.37 42.48 9.75
N ALA A 975 6.83 42.87 10.89
CA ALA A 975 6.49 44.26 11.21
C ALA A 975 7.72 45.17 11.22
N LEU A 976 8.81 44.74 11.88
CA LEU A 976 10.06 45.49 11.93
C LEU A 976 10.73 45.60 10.55
N ASN A 977 10.66 44.55 9.72
CA ASN A 977 11.21 44.58 8.37
C ASN A 977 10.43 45.55 7.46
N ILE A 978 9.09 45.52 7.52
CA ILE A 978 8.25 46.47 6.78
C ILE A 978 8.49 47.89 7.26
N LEU A 979 8.67 48.11 8.56
CA LEU A 979 8.98 49.41 9.13
C LEU A 979 10.34 49.94 8.63
N ALA A 980 11.37 49.09 8.62
CA ALA A 980 12.69 49.43 8.08
C ALA A 980 12.60 49.84 6.60
N LEU A 981 11.89 49.05 5.80
CA LEU A 981 11.67 49.34 4.38
C LEU A 981 10.82 50.59 4.16
N SER A 982 9.87 50.89 5.04
CA SER A 982 9.02 52.08 4.93
C SER A 982 9.77 53.36 5.32
N LEU A 983 10.69 53.28 6.29
CA LEU A 983 11.52 54.40 6.70
C LEU A 983 12.65 54.70 5.71
N LYS A 984 12.98 53.77 4.81
CA LYS A 984 14.01 53.91 3.76
C LYS A 984 13.89 55.19 2.93
N VAL A 985 12.67 55.66 2.64
CA VAL A 985 12.43 56.88 1.84
C VAL A 985 12.65 58.17 2.63
N HIS A 986 12.71 58.07 3.96
CA HIS A 986 12.85 59.22 4.88
C HIS A 986 14.25 59.34 5.49
N LEU A 987 15.14 58.37 5.24
CA LEU A 987 16.50 58.34 5.76
C LEU A 987 17.51 58.82 4.72
N GLN A 988 18.52 59.57 5.18
CA GLN A 988 19.57 60.18 4.37
C GLN A 988 20.96 59.77 4.85
N ALA A 989 21.96 59.87 3.98
CA ALA A 989 23.34 59.55 4.33
C ALA A 989 23.81 60.37 5.56
N GLY A 990 24.36 59.67 6.54
CA GLY A 990 24.76 60.24 7.83
C GLY A 990 23.71 60.17 8.95
N ASP A 991 22.46 59.78 8.66
CA ASP A 991 21.49 59.44 9.71
C ASP A 991 21.98 58.21 10.50
N ARG A 992 21.73 58.17 11.82
CA ARG A 992 22.26 57.12 12.70
C ARG A 992 21.16 56.21 13.20
N ILE A 993 21.30 54.90 12.96
CA ILE A 993 20.38 53.88 13.45
C ILE A 993 21.07 53.15 14.59
N CYS A 994 20.54 53.25 15.81
CA CYS A 994 21.17 52.56 16.93
C CYS A 994 20.39 51.32 17.35
N LEU A 995 21.04 50.17 17.38
CA LEU A 995 20.42 48.87 17.68
C LEU A 995 20.91 48.35 19.03
N ALA A 996 20.13 47.50 19.69
CA ALA A 996 20.60 46.79 20.88
C ALA A 996 21.68 45.75 20.53
N TYR A 997 22.59 45.47 21.48
CA TYR A 997 23.72 44.60 21.21
C TYR A 997 23.36 43.11 20.99
N LEU A 998 22.24 42.63 21.54
CA LEU A 998 21.77 41.24 21.36
C LEU A 998 20.50 41.15 20.49
N GLU A 999 20.43 41.99 19.46
CA GLU A 999 19.35 41.93 18.49
C GLU A 999 19.35 40.61 17.70
N HIS A 1000 18.16 40.07 17.41
CA HIS A 1000 18.03 38.86 16.60
C HIS A 1000 18.50 39.11 15.15
N SER A 1001 19.21 38.16 14.54
CA SER A 1001 19.81 38.34 13.19
C SER A 1001 18.80 38.74 12.13
N ALA A 1002 17.60 38.13 12.15
CA ALA A 1002 16.52 38.45 11.24
C ALA A 1002 16.03 39.92 11.31
N ASN A 1003 16.24 40.60 12.45
CA ASN A 1003 15.92 42.03 12.62
C ASN A 1003 17.12 42.93 12.29
N LEU A 1004 18.34 42.42 12.26
CA LEU A 1004 19.57 43.18 11.98
C LEU A 1004 19.76 43.44 10.48
N HIS A 1005 19.51 42.43 9.64
CA HIS A 1005 19.80 42.48 8.21
C HIS A 1005 19.15 43.66 7.47
N PRO A 1006 17.85 43.97 7.64
CA PRO A 1006 17.22 45.08 6.90
C PRO A 1006 17.87 46.44 7.19
N TRP A 1007 18.35 46.66 8.42
CA TRP A 1007 19.04 47.89 8.79
C TRP A 1007 20.44 47.95 8.19
N GLN A 1008 21.17 46.82 8.18
CA GLN A 1008 22.49 46.71 7.58
C GLN A 1008 22.46 46.93 6.06
N ASP A 1009 21.47 46.33 5.39
CA ASP A 1009 21.25 46.54 3.95
C ASP A 1009 20.95 48.02 3.67
N LEU A 1010 20.11 48.65 4.50
CA LEU A 1010 19.79 50.07 4.38
C LEU A 1010 21.00 50.98 4.64
N ALA A 1011 21.88 50.63 5.58
CA ALA A 1011 23.14 51.32 5.84
C ALA A 1011 24.07 51.29 4.63
N GLN A 1012 24.20 50.13 3.99
CA GLN A 1012 24.98 49.99 2.77
C GLN A 1012 24.38 50.79 1.60
N GLU A 1013 23.05 50.81 1.48
CA GLU A 1013 22.37 51.46 0.36
C GLU A 1013 22.26 52.98 0.50
N LYS A 1014 21.97 53.50 1.69
CA LYS A 1014 21.67 54.92 1.93
C LYS A 1014 22.81 55.68 2.63
N GLY A 1015 23.88 54.99 3.05
CA GLY A 1015 24.96 55.61 3.81
C GLY A 1015 24.54 56.02 5.23
N VAL A 1016 23.51 55.39 5.79
CA VAL A 1016 23.17 55.56 7.22
C VAL A 1016 24.17 54.80 8.08
N ILE A 1017 24.43 55.29 9.28
CA ILE A 1017 25.43 54.74 10.19
C ILE A 1017 24.73 53.88 11.24
N ILE A 1018 25.18 52.63 11.42
CA ILE A 1018 24.66 51.76 12.48
C ILE A 1018 25.56 51.82 13.70
N ASP A 1019 24.98 52.19 14.85
CA ASP A 1019 25.63 52.13 16.16
C ASP A 1019 24.98 51.04 17.02
N TYR A 1020 25.75 50.42 17.91
CA TYR A 1020 25.21 49.44 18.86
C TYR A 1020 25.22 50.02 20.27
N LEU A 1021 24.11 49.86 20.98
CA LEU A 1021 23.98 50.34 22.35
C LEU A 1021 24.85 49.48 23.29
N PRO A 1022 25.71 50.09 24.12
CA PRO A 1022 26.55 49.35 25.06
C PRO A 1022 25.67 48.69 26.14
N LEU A 1023 26.10 47.52 26.59
CA LEU A 1023 25.45 46.80 27.68
C LEU A 1023 26.21 46.97 29.00
N ASN A 1024 25.48 46.98 30.11
CA ASN A 1024 26.03 46.94 31.45
C ASN A 1024 26.39 45.49 31.86
N LYS A 1025 26.90 45.28 33.09
CA LYS A 1025 27.28 43.94 33.58
C LYS A 1025 26.09 42.99 33.72
N GLU A 1026 24.87 43.51 33.84
CA GLU A 1026 23.63 42.71 33.84
C GLU A 1026 23.05 42.48 32.43
N VAL A 1027 23.80 42.84 31.37
CA VAL A 1027 23.38 42.61 29.96
C VAL A 1027 22.15 43.44 29.57
N THR A 1028 21.87 44.53 30.28
CA THR A 1028 20.86 45.55 29.90
C THR A 1028 21.53 46.76 29.27
N ILE A 1029 20.79 47.63 28.58
CA ILE A 1029 21.36 48.85 27.98
C ILE A 1029 21.96 49.76 29.07
N ASP A 1030 23.24 50.10 28.93
CA ASP A 1030 23.96 50.98 29.85
C ASP A 1030 23.51 52.44 29.66
N ILE A 1031 22.57 52.85 30.51
CA ILE A 1031 21.91 54.17 30.44
C ILE A 1031 22.88 55.34 30.63
N ASP A 1032 23.97 55.15 31.37
CA ASP A 1032 24.93 56.22 31.68
C ASP A 1032 25.86 56.50 30.50
N LYS A 1033 26.13 55.49 29.66
CA LYS A 1033 26.92 55.64 28.43
C LYS A 1033 26.11 56.10 27.22
N LEU A 1034 24.78 56.21 27.34
CA LEU A 1034 23.92 56.67 26.25
C LEU A 1034 24.25 58.11 25.80
N ASN A 1035 24.69 58.97 26.71
CA ASN A 1035 24.99 60.39 26.43
C ASN A 1035 26.07 60.58 25.35
N ASN A 1036 27.06 59.67 25.28
CA ASN A 1036 28.17 59.76 24.32
C ASN A 1036 27.78 59.35 22.89
N ILE A 1037 26.63 58.68 22.71
CA ILE A 1037 26.19 58.11 21.42
C ILE A 1037 25.04 58.93 20.80
N LEU A 1038 24.36 59.80 21.56
CA LEU A 1038 22.99 60.25 21.26
C LEU A 1038 22.81 61.60 20.52
N ILE A 1039 23.83 62.17 19.88
CA ILE A 1039 23.71 63.56 19.38
C ILE A 1039 22.80 63.77 18.13
N LYS A 1040 22.30 62.77 17.38
CA LYS A 1040 21.17 62.94 16.41
C LYS A 1040 20.60 61.59 15.92
N LYS A 1041 19.27 61.39 16.10
CA LYS A 1041 18.24 60.35 15.71
C LYS A 1041 18.60 59.12 14.81
N PRO A 1042 17.78 58.02 14.77
CA PRO A 1042 16.87 57.35 15.74
C PRO A 1042 17.27 55.88 16.14
N LYS A 1043 16.61 55.24 17.13
CA LYS A 1043 17.08 53.98 17.79
C LYS A 1043 16.02 52.85 17.96
N TYR A 1044 16.47 51.58 17.97
CA TYR A 1044 15.73 50.32 18.17
C TYR A 1044 16.32 49.44 19.29
N ASN A 1045 15.46 48.64 19.94
CA ASN A 1045 15.84 47.71 21.01
C ASN A 1045 15.05 46.39 20.95
N SER A 1046 15.73 45.25 20.83
CA SER A 1046 15.30 43.96 21.37
C SER A 1046 16.46 43.31 22.17
N LEU A 1047 16.19 42.95 23.43
CA LEU A 1047 17.02 42.04 24.22
C LEU A 1047 16.05 41.11 24.97
N GLY A 1048 16.45 39.84 25.16
CA GLY A 1048 15.77 38.88 26.05
C GLY A 1048 15.97 39.14 27.54
N VAL A 1049 16.10 40.41 27.92
CA VAL A 1049 16.26 40.93 29.29
C VAL A 1049 15.34 42.15 29.40
N ILE A 1050 14.62 42.32 30.51
CA ILE A 1050 13.72 43.48 30.67
C ILE A 1050 14.58 44.76 30.73
N ASN A 1051 14.59 45.53 29.66
CA ASN A 1051 15.20 46.85 29.67
C ASN A 1051 14.29 47.86 30.39
N PRO A 1052 14.84 48.85 31.11
CA PRO A 1052 14.08 49.95 31.69
C PRO A 1052 13.61 50.94 30.60
N ILE A 1053 12.65 50.49 29.78
CA ILE A 1053 12.21 51.18 28.56
C ILE A 1053 11.74 52.61 28.83
N THR A 1054 11.05 52.85 29.95
CA THR A 1054 10.57 54.18 30.35
C THR A 1054 11.73 55.14 30.58
N GLU A 1055 12.76 54.73 31.31
CA GLU A 1055 13.93 55.55 31.63
C GLU A 1055 14.80 55.80 30.40
N ILE A 1056 15.00 54.75 29.58
CA ILE A 1056 15.71 54.83 28.31
C ILE A 1056 14.99 55.80 27.35
N THR A 1057 13.67 55.66 27.20
CA THR A 1057 12.88 56.52 26.31
C THR A 1057 12.90 57.97 26.80
N LYS A 1058 12.75 58.21 28.11
CA LYS A 1058 12.82 59.54 28.70
C LYS A 1058 14.16 60.21 28.43
N LYS A 1059 15.28 59.53 28.71
CA LYS A 1059 16.63 60.07 28.49
C LYS A 1059 16.94 60.30 27.01
N ILE A 1060 16.47 59.42 26.11
CA ILE A 1060 16.59 59.64 24.65
C ILE A 1060 15.80 60.88 24.20
N LYS A 1061 14.59 61.07 24.73
CA LYS A 1061 13.72 62.21 24.39
C LYS A 1061 14.22 63.53 24.98
N GLU A 1062 14.86 63.51 26.14
CA GLU A 1062 15.57 64.66 26.71
C GLU A 1062 16.72 65.13 25.80
N ILE A 1063 17.45 64.19 25.19
CA ILE A 1063 18.55 64.52 24.28
C ILE A 1063 18.05 64.94 22.90
N ASN A 1064 17.03 64.27 22.36
CA ASN A 1064 16.41 64.65 21.10
C ASN A 1064 14.91 64.30 21.08
N PRO A 1065 14.00 65.28 21.26
CA PRO A 1065 12.57 65.00 21.35
C PRO A 1065 11.98 64.46 20.04
N LYS A 1066 12.64 64.75 18.91
CA LYS A 1066 12.24 64.31 17.56
C LYS A 1066 12.82 62.92 17.18
N CYS A 1067 13.50 62.24 18.10
CA CYS A 1067 14.02 60.88 17.90
C CYS A 1067 12.87 59.86 17.87
N LEU A 1068 12.84 58.97 16.87
CA LEU A 1068 11.91 57.85 16.83
C LEU A 1068 12.46 56.72 17.71
N VAL A 1069 11.63 56.22 18.63
CA VAL A 1069 11.98 55.13 19.56
C VAL A 1069 11.03 53.99 19.26
N ILE A 1070 11.59 52.82 18.93
CA ILE A 1070 10.80 51.63 18.62
C ILE A 1070 11.27 50.49 19.52
N ILE A 1071 10.28 49.81 20.09
CA ILE A 1071 10.46 48.83 21.15
C ILE A 1071 9.78 47.55 20.71
N ASP A 1072 10.52 46.45 20.69
CA ASP A 1072 9.92 45.12 20.61
C ASP A 1072 9.34 44.77 22.00
N ALA A 1073 8.02 44.83 22.12
CA ALA A 1073 7.31 44.56 23.38
C ALA A 1073 7.10 43.06 23.64
N CYS A 1074 7.26 42.19 22.63
CA CYS A 1074 6.88 40.79 22.71
C CYS A 1074 7.68 40.00 23.74
N GLN A 1075 8.95 40.36 23.98
CA GLN A 1075 9.80 39.65 24.95
C GLN A 1075 9.64 40.16 26.40
N SER A 1076 9.14 41.38 26.60
CA SER A 1076 9.02 41.96 27.94
C SER A 1076 7.80 41.46 28.72
N ILE A 1077 6.71 41.10 28.04
CA ILE A 1077 5.41 40.87 28.64
C ILE A 1077 5.31 39.59 29.47
N ILE A 1078 6.21 38.62 29.21
CA ILE A 1078 6.34 37.34 29.94
C ILE A 1078 7.16 37.47 31.23
N HIS A 1079 7.86 38.58 31.44
CA HIS A 1079 8.73 38.79 32.60
C HIS A 1079 8.19 39.85 33.58
N VAL A 1080 7.02 40.44 33.31
CA VAL A 1080 6.34 41.41 34.20
C VAL A 1080 5.15 40.72 34.87
N PRO A 1081 4.96 40.83 36.21
CA PRO A 1081 3.81 40.24 36.89
C PRO A 1081 2.50 40.83 36.37
N ILE A 1082 1.54 39.96 36.06
CA ILE A 1082 0.17 40.36 35.71
C ILE A 1082 -0.72 39.99 36.89
N GLU A 1083 -1.25 40.98 37.60
CA GLU A 1083 -2.26 40.76 38.65
C GLU A 1083 -3.65 40.61 38.02
N VAL A 1084 -4.39 39.60 38.48
CA VAL A 1084 -5.74 39.30 37.98
C VAL A 1084 -6.68 39.26 39.18
N GLU A 1085 -7.55 40.26 39.28
CA GLU A 1085 -8.57 40.33 40.33
C GLU A 1085 -9.96 40.07 39.71
N ASN A 1086 -10.72 39.12 40.28
CA ASN A 1086 -12.09 38.77 39.87
C ASN A 1086 -12.30 38.50 38.36
N GLY A 1087 -11.33 37.87 37.71
CA GLY A 1087 -11.47 37.44 36.30
C GLY A 1087 -11.50 38.57 35.26
N LYS A 1088 -11.25 39.83 35.68
CA LYS A 1088 -10.94 40.94 34.76
C LYS A 1088 -9.45 41.22 34.77
N LYS A 1089 -8.86 41.38 33.58
CA LYS A 1089 -7.47 41.82 33.40
C LYS A 1089 -7.36 43.30 33.80
N ILE A 1090 -6.73 43.59 34.92
CA ILE A 1090 -6.15 44.92 35.18
C ILE A 1090 -4.76 44.88 34.56
N GLY A 1091 -4.67 45.23 33.27
CA GLY A 1091 -3.36 45.37 32.64
C GLY A 1091 -2.59 46.57 33.23
N PRO A 1092 -1.29 46.71 32.94
CA PRO A 1092 -0.52 47.92 33.24
C PRO A 1092 -1.17 49.20 32.69
N ALA A 1093 -2.14 49.06 31.78
CA ALA A 1093 -2.96 50.14 31.26
C ALA A 1093 -3.69 50.95 32.36
N GLU A 1094 -4.18 50.32 33.43
CA GLU A 1094 -4.95 51.02 34.47
C GLU A 1094 -4.06 51.76 35.49
N LYS A 1095 -2.81 51.33 35.69
CA LYS A 1095 -1.78 52.18 36.36
C LYS A 1095 -1.09 53.16 35.41
N SER A 1096 -1.18 52.97 34.09
CA SER A 1096 -0.61 53.92 33.12
C SER A 1096 -1.40 55.21 32.96
N ALA A 1097 -2.58 55.31 33.57
CA ALA A 1097 -3.31 56.57 33.70
C ALA A 1097 -2.53 57.61 34.52
N GLU A 1098 -1.59 57.20 35.38
CA GLU A 1098 -0.72 58.11 36.14
C GLU A 1098 0.54 58.58 35.37
N LEU A 1099 0.83 58.02 34.19
CA LEU A 1099 2.11 58.25 33.49
C LEU A 1099 2.11 59.33 32.41
N ASN A 1100 0.99 60.01 32.14
CA ASN A 1100 0.90 61.26 31.34
C ASN A 1100 1.83 61.34 30.10
N LEU A 1101 1.96 60.26 29.31
CA LEU A 1101 2.72 60.26 28.06
C LEU A 1101 1.78 60.52 26.86
N PRO A 1102 2.11 61.45 25.95
CA PRO A 1102 1.25 61.79 24.82
C PRO A 1102 1.10 60.64 23.82
N LEU A 1103 -0.09 60.58 23.20
CA LEU A 1103 -0.70 59.50 22.38
C LEU A 1103 0.11 58.93 21.18
N SER A 1104 1.35 59.34 20.93
CA SER A 1104 2.15 58.87 19.78
C SER A 1104 3.03 57.64 20.05
N GLN A 1105 2.92 57.02 21.23
CA GLN A 1105 3.78 55.90 21.65
C GLN A 1105 2.95 54.80 22.32
N LYS A 1106 2.51 53.77 21.58
CA LYS A 1106 2.11 52.42 22.04
C LYS A 1106 1.63 51.56 20.86
N PHE A 1107 2.25 50.39 20.60
CA PHE A 1107 1.80 49.21 19.81
C PHE A 1107 2.84 48.08 20.01
N GLU A 1108 2.61 46.77 20.16
CA GLU A 1108 1.55 45.79 19.84
C GLU A 1108 1.56 44.68 20.94
N VAL A 1109 0.43 43.98 21.19
CA VAL A 1109 0.36 42.78 22.05
C VAL A 1109 0.51 41.53 21.17
N GLY A 1110 1.71 40.98 21.10
CA GLY A 1110 2.00 39.71 20.45
C GLY A 1110 1.61 38.51 21.32
N THR A 1111 1.11 37.48 20.64
CA THR A 1111 0.77 36.10 21.05
C THR A 1111 1.31 35.64 22.42
N LEU A 1112 0.44 35.57 23.44
CA LEU A 1112 0.65 34.69 24.59
C LEU A 1112 0.24 33.26 24.17
N PRO A 1113 1.08 32.24 24.31
CA PRO A 1113 0.61 30.87 24.21
C PRO A 1113 -0.21 30.61 25.46
N LEU A 1114 -1.54 30.76 25.39
CA LEU A 1114 -2.43 30.41 26.51
C LEU A 1114 -2.24 28.94 26.94
N ALA A 1115 -1.80 28.07 26.02
CA ALA A 1115 -1.33 26.72 26.32
C ALA A 1115 -0.08 26.69 27.24
N GLU A 1116 0.84 27.65 27.09
CA GLU A 1116 1.95 27.84 28.03
C GLU A 1116 1.47 28.44 29.34
N ILE A 1117 0.50 29.35 29.40
CA ILE A 1117 0.00 29.87 30.69
C ILE A 1117 -0.76 28.79 31.48
N PHE A 1118 -1.59 27.97 30.82
CA PHE A 1118 -2.25 26.83 31.48
C PHE A 1118 -1.25 25.73 31.83
N GLY A 1119 -0.26 25.48 30.96
CA GLY A 1119 0.85 24.56 31.22
C GLY A 1119 1.80 25.05 32.32
N LEU A 1120 2.03 26.36 32.40
CA LEU A 1120 2.88 27.04 33.39
C LEU A 1120 2.13 27.21 34.70
N LYS A 1121 0.81 27.39 34.70
CA LYS A 1121 -0.02 27.30 35.91
C LYS A 1121 -0.02 25.87 36.45
N ALA A 1122 -0.21 24.86 35.60
CA ALA A 1122 -0.08 23.46 36.00
C ALA A 1122 1.37 23.12 36.42
N ALA A 1123 2.36 23.76 35.82
CA ALA A 1123 3.76 23.65 36.22
C ALA A 1123 4.07 24.42 37.50
N PHE A 1124 3.48 25.58 37.77
CA PHE A 1124 3.62 26.33 39.03
C PHE A 1124 2.88 25.63 40.15
N GLU A 1125 1.68 25.09 39.93
CA GLU A 1125 0.99 24.21 40.89
C GLU A 1125 1.79 22.91 41.17
N PHE A 1126 2.61 22.47 40.20
CA PHE A 1126 3.53 21.33 40.34
C PHE A 1126 4.88 21.71 40.98
N LEU A 1127 5.40 22.92 40.71
CA LEU A 1127 6.70 23.45 41.12
C LEU A 1127 6.63 24.23 42.45
N ASP A 1128 5.47 24.74 42.87
CA ASP A 1128 5.26 25.29 44.23
C ASP A 1128 5.42 24.19 45.30
N ASN A 1129 5.42 22.91 44.89
CA ASN A 1129 5.83 21.79 45.73
C ASN A 1129 7.36 21.56 45.79
N PHE A 1130 8.18 22.32 45.05
CA PHE A 1130 9.64 22.24 45.02
C PHE A 1130 10.31 23.62 45.12
N ALA A 1131 11.07 23.85 46.20
CA ALA A 1131 11.69 25.13 46.52
C ALA A 1131 12.48 25.77 45.35
N SER A 1132 12.06 26.97 44.96
CA SER A 1132 12.56 27.77 43.83
C SER A 1132 14.07 28.06 43.81
N GLN A 1133 14.77 27.93 44.94
CA GLN A 1133 16.21 28.19 45.04
C GLN A 1133 17.07 27.12 44.36
N GLU A 1134 16.60 25.86 44.25
CA GLU A 1134 17.38 24.80 43.60
C GLU A 1134 17.41 24.92 42.07
N ILE A 1135 16.35 25.49 41.49
CA ILE A 1135 16.23 25.68 40.03
C ILE A 1135 17.24 26.71 39.54
N TYR A 1136 17.37 27.84 40.25
CA TYR A 1136 18.33 28.90 39.90
C TYR A 1136 19.79 28.41 40.00
N LYS A 1137 20.06 27.54 40.98
CA LYS A 1137 21.38 26.90 41.12
C LYS A 1137 21.64 25.94 39.95
N TYR A 1138 20.65 25.15 39.57
CA TYR A 1138 20.75 24.18 38.48
C TYR A 1138 20.97 24.83 37.11
N GLU A 1139 20.30 25.94 36.80
CA GLU A 1139 20.53 26.67 35.53
C GLU A 1139 21.94 27.25 35.44
N ASN A 1140 22.47 27.77 36.55
CA ASN A 1140 23.85 28.24 36.61
C ASN A 1140 24.84 27.09 36.40
N ASP A 1141 24.58 25.92 36.99
CA ASP A 1141 25.42 24.72 36.83
C ASP A 1141 25.41 24.22 35.37
N LEU A 1142 24.24 24.21 34.73
CA LEU A 1142 24.09 23.79 33.33
C LEU A 1142 24.83 24.73 32.37
N ARG A 1143 24.72 26.04 32.59
CA ARG A 1143 25.42 27.06 31.81
C ARG A 1143 26.94 26.91 31.94
N ASN A 1144 27.42 26.70 33.16
CA ASN A 1144 28.85 26.52 33.44
C ASN A 1144 29.39 25.23 32.81
N TYR A 1145 28.62 24.15 32.87
CA TYR A 1145 28.95 22.89 32.20
C TYR A 1145 29.03 23.05 30.67
N ALA A 1146 28.07 23.74 30.06
CA ALA A 1146 28.06 24.00 28.61
C ALA A 1146 29.26 24.83 28.17
N LEU A 1147 29.58 25.90 28.91
CA LEU A 1147 30.77 26.72 28.65
C LEU A 1147 32.07 25.92 28.79
N GLN A 1148 32.17 25.02 29.77
CA GLN A 1148 33.33 24.13 29.90
C GLN A 1148 33.43 23.15 28.74
N LYS A 1149 32.33 22.54 28.29
CA LYS A 1149 32.33 21.61 27.15
C LYS A 1149 32.67 22.29 25.84
N LEU A 1150 32.15 23.49 25.60
CA LEU A 1150 32.47 24.25 24.38
C LEU A 1150 33.96 24.61 24.31
N LYS A 1151 34.61 24.88 25.46
CA LYS A 1151 36.08 25.07 25.52
C LYS A 1151 36.90 23.82 25.20
N THR A 1152 36.31 22.62 25.24
CA THR A 1152 37.02 21.37 24.92
C THR A 1152 37.03 21.03 23.43
N ILE A 1153 36.28 21.77 22.61
CA ILE A 1153 36.19 21.54 21.16
C ILE A 1153 37.30 22.33 20.47
N LYS A 1154 38.20 21.64 19.77
CA LYS A 1154 39.26 22.28 18.96
C LYS A 1154 38.63 23.23 17.93
N ASN A 1155 39.21 24.43 17.80
CA ASN A 1155 38.82 25.49 16.86
C ASN A 1155 37.53 26.28 17.21
N ILE A 1156 37.01 26.18 18.45
CA ILE A 1156 35.96 27.10 18.93
C ILE A 1156 36.61 28.28 19.67
N LEU A 1157 36.36 29.51 19.18
CA LEU A 1157 36.72 30.76 19.86
C LEU A 1157 35.51 31.30 20.63
N ILE A 1158 35.60 31.39 21.96
CA ILE A 1158 34.59 32.02 22.81
C ILE A 1158 35.15 33.37 23.27
N GLY A 1159 34.73 34.45 22.61
CA GLY A 1159 35.17 35.81 22.93
C GLY A 1159 34.08 36.63 23.63
N THR A 1160 34.48 37.47 24.58
CA THR A 1160 33.62 38.52 25.20
C THR A 1160 33.95 39.92 24.68
N ASN A 1161 34.82 40.05 23.67
CA ASN A 1161 35.42 41.33 23.27
C ASN A 1161 34.88 41.83 21.91
N SER A 1162 34.64 43.14 21.81
CA SER A 1162 33.94 43.81 20.71
C SER A 1162 34.61 43.70 19.34
N ALA A 1163 35.92 43.45 19.28
CA ALA A 1163 36.68 43.37 18.03
C ALA A 1163 36.30 42.16 17.14
N LEU A 1164 35.81 41.07 17.73
CA LEU A 1164 35.46 39.82 17.01
C LEU A 1164 34.21 39.96 16.14
N ARG A 1165 33.26 40.83 16.52
CA ARG A 1165 32.03 41.05 15.73
C ARG A 1165 32.27 41.98 14.54
N THR A 1166 33.20 42.93 14.66
CA THR A 1166 33.58 43.83 13.56
C THR A 1166 34.40 43.10 12.50
N SER A 1167 35.23 42.12 12.89
CA SER A 1167 36.06 41.35 11.95
C SER A 1167 35.30 40.27 11.15
N LEU A 1168 34.15 39.80 11.64
CA LEU A 1168 33.31 38.83 10.92
C LEU A 1168 32.58 39.44 9.69
N GLY A 1169 32.61 40.76 9.53
CA GLY A 1169 31.99 41.48 8.42
C GLY A 1169 32.83 41.60 7.14
N VAL A 1170 34.04 41.04 7.08
CA VAL A 1170 34.92 41.16 5.90
C VAL A 1170 35.51 39.81 5.46
N TYR A 1171 34.65 38.80 5.23
CA TYR A 1171 35.06 37.57 4.53
C TYR A 1171 34.21 37.38 3.27
N ASN A 1172 34.64 38.01 2.18
CA ASN A 1172 33.93 38.00 0.89
C ASN A 1172 34.58 37.09 -0.17
N ASN A 1173 35.51 36.20 0.17
CA ASN A 1173 35.98 35.20 -0.79
C ASN A 1173 36.44 33.88 -0.13
N ARG A 1174 36.15 32.78 -0.82
CA ARG A 1174 36.35 31.37 -0.40
C ARG A 1174 37.80 30.96 -0.11
N LYS A 1175 38.78 31.86 -0.20
CA LYS A 1175 40.21 31.57 0.05
C LYS A 1175 40.70 31.93 1.45
N ASP A 1176 39.94 32.68 2.25
CA ASP A 1176 40.38 33.09 3.60
C ASP A 1176 39.82 32.22 4.74
N ILE A 1177 39.10 31.13 4.42
CA ILE A 1177 38.56 30.18 5.41
C ILE A 1177 39.59 29.12 5.83
N ASP A 1178 40.70 28.98 5.10
CA ASP A 1178 41.76 27.99 5.38
C ASP A 1178 42.96 28.54 6.20
N LYS A 1179 42.81 29.70 6.84
CA LYS A 1179 43.70 30.17 7.92
C LYS A 1179 42.91 30.27 9.22
#